data_AF-A0A420Y8H5-F1
#
_entry.id   AF-A0A420Y8H5-F1
#
_cell.length_a   1.000
_cell.length_b   1.000
_cell.length_c   1.000
_cell.angle_alpha   90.00
_cell.angle_beta   90.00
_cell.angle_gamma   90.00
#
_symmetry.space_group_name_H-M   'P 1'
#
loop_
_entity.id
_entity.type
_entity.pdbx_description
1 polymer ?
#
loop_
_entity_poly.entity_id
_entity_poly.type
_entity_poly.pdbx_seq_one_letter_code
_entity_poly.pdbx_strand_id
1 'polypeptide(L)'
;MENTERPTSGPTDHDEPTFVGGPSLQKIQYLLKTRDDTARFVGLALLKSVLDNSPALRQDEESITALWATIPSTFLDRLLRTGMGDKGENKDAKEMLEVGVSVIHTFAKLLPDAAKAGSKFYNRIPLLVTCLTHTSGETEELILQTVLSLVSHPAGSAMFNTLEDLSPLTELAPSRPMVLDILTYAWLQQQSNPKTAWDKQRLGKKIDKTMAALVVSFKGADVVPLLAFLADLLRKLDREIVPHNPQWLSPVVAYIRSLVTSRPTQDGRAAYTNLCATLLHVYPIQAPPLLFNNAPSTLSRTPGTSTKPSDSNPFSFLLVSLMLVDLRSSFPTLLEQLNSPTYPALSTRLTSAFDTVSNFISYLIRSLDSPSSSTLSLSPSNLLTLRKTLSETMADTISYLRDRYDASVAGAYGLDPSARTGPAHMDEEHMTVTWDSKADTVETDGLILSAIRALALWLREDDNDMLRKESAALMDLFIDLYRSSITSAGKANHLDFRQAVLVALEGITAVEEGRDSLLEHDGWKVLSDDLLSVLASTSTSNNETEAGRGVEIIRVLLPIVESEIPYAKEEWTDLVTTVAAWDVPDSQQANELVEFQVAVMQLVAGIVEHSHTSVRRRLKNTIGDLKRSAEELKEKKVGKVGDDGLTESLEEVLDTLSGFKMDAS
;
A
#
# COMPACT_ATOMS: atom_id res chain seq x y z
N MET A 1 -31.45 82.62 -67.44
CA MET A 1 -30.20 82.83 -68.20
C MET A 1 -29.09 82.26 -67.34
N GLU A 2 -28.97 80.94 -67.36
CA GLU A 2 -28.13 80.20 -68.32
C GLU A 2 -26.68 80.27 -67.87
N ASN A 3 -26.24 79.19 -67.24
CA ASN A 3 -24.84 78.76 -67.28
C ASN A 3 -24.86 77.24 -67.11
N THR A 4 -24.66 76.55 -68.22
CA THR A 4 -24.38 75.13 -68.27
C THR A 4 -23.04 74.99 -68.96
N GLU A 5 -22.05 74.46 -68.26
CA GLU A 5 -21.00 73.63 -68.87
C GLU A 5 -20.47 72.66 -67.80
N ARG A 6 -21.00 71.44 -67.86
CA ARG A 6 -20.33 70.17 -67.52
C ARG A 6 -19.44 69.79 -68.72
N PRO A 7 -18.52 68.79 -68.69
CA PRO A 7 -18.54 67.60 -67.83
C PRO A 7 -17.16 67.02 -67.40
N THR A 8 -17.15 66.15 -66.39
CA THR A 8 -16.40 64.88 -66.44
C THR A 8 -16.97 63.85 -65.43
N SER A 9 -17.49 62.76 -66.01
CA SER A 9 -17.53 61.36 -65.55
C SER A 9 -17.44 61.00 -64.05
N GLY A 10 -18.48 60.32 -63.56
CA GLY A 10 -18.41 59.40 -62.40
C GLY A 10 -17.75 58.05 -62.75
N PRO A 11 -17.97 56.95 -61.99
CA PRO A 11 -18.87 56.79 -60.86
C PRO A 11 -18.24 56.12 -59.59
N THR A 12 -19.14 56.00 -58.61
CA THR A 12 -19.19 55.29 -57.33
C THR A 12 -18.45 53.96 -57.14
N ASP A 13 -18.29 53.63 -55.85
CA ASP A 13 -17.95 52.36 -55.21
C ASP A 13 -16.47 51.96 -55.15
N HIS A 14 -15.85 52.34 -54.02
CA HIS A 14 -14.82 51.51 -53.39
C HIS A 14 -15.36 51.03 -52.04
N ASP A 15 -16.02 49.88 -52.08
CA ASP A 15 -16.02 48.95 -50.96
C ASP A 15 -14.56 48.66 -50.59
N GLU A 16 -14.12 49.18 -49.45
CA GLU A 16 -13.00 48.61 -48.74
C GLU A 16 -13.42 47.19 -48.29
N PRO A 17 -12.74 46.12 -48.72
CA PRO A 17 -13.01 44.81 -48.16
C PRO A 17 -12.46 44.81 -46.73
N THR A 18 -13.35 45.01 -45.77
CA THR A 18 -13.18 44.56 -44.39
C THR A 18 -12.68 43.11 -44.41
N PHE A 19 -11.45 42.90 -43.96
CA PHE A 19 -10.77 41.61 -43.90
C PHE A 19 -11.42 40.72 -42.82
N VAL A 20 -12.60 40.18 -43.10
CA VAL A 20 -13.27 39.17 -42.28
C VAL A 20 -12.87 37.81 -42.81
N GLY A 21 -11.73 37.29 -42.37
CA GLY A 21 -11.24 35.99 -42.77
C GLY A 21 -10.06 35.56 -41.94
N GLY A 22 -10.32 34.79 -40.87
CA GLY A 22 -9.26 34.00 -40.24
C GLY A 22 -8.56 33.11 -41.28
N PRO A 23 -7.27 32.78 -41.10
CA PRO A 23 -6.53 31.97 -42.07
C PRO A 23 -7.23 30.62 -42.28
N SER A 24 -7.55 30.28 -43.53
CA SER A 24 -8.21 29.00 -43.84
C SER A 24 -7.31 27.81 -43.48
N LEU A 25 -7.89 26.72 -42.98
CA LEU A 25 -7.18 25.48 -42.62
C LEU A 25 -6.29 24.96 -43.77
N GLN A 26 -6.75 25.15 -45.01
CA GLN A 26 -6.01 24.81 -46.24
C GLN A 26 -4.73 25.65 -46.41
N LYS A 27 -4.77 26.95 -46.07
CA LYS A 27 -3.60 27.84 -46.11
C LYS A 27 -2.57 27.44 -45.06
N ILE A 28 -3.02 27.05 -43.86
CA ILE A 28 -2.14 26.55 -42.79
C ILE A 28 -1.47 25.24 -43.23
N GLN A 29 -2.23 24.28 -43.77
CA GLN A 29 -1.68 23.03 -44.30
C GLN A 29 -0.67 23.29 -45.43
N TYR A 30 -0.93 24.23 -46.33
CA TYR A 30 0.00 24.61 -47.39
C TYR A 30 1.34 25.12 -46.81
N LEU A 31 1.28 26.06 -45.87
CA LEU A 31 2.46 26.62 -45.20
C LEU A 31 3.26 25.59 -44.40
N LEU A 32 2.62 24.57 -43.85
CA LEU A 32 3.31 23.50 -43.13
C LEU A 32 3.98 22.47 -44.08
N LYS A 33 3.49 22.33 -45.32
CA LYS A 33 4.06 21.43 -46.35
C LYS A 33 5.23 22.04 -47.12
N THR A 34 5.39 23.36 -47.14
CA THR A 34 6.48 24.03 -47.87
C THR A 34 7.85 23.59 -47.36
N ARG A 35 8.90 23.73 -48.18
CA ARG A 35 10.29 23.41 -47.78
C ARG A 35 10.95 24.52 -46.95
N ASP A 36 10.41 25.73 -47.02
CA ASP A 36 10.91 26.89 -46.29
C ASP A 36 10.50 26.84 -44.80
N ASP A 37 11.48 26.96 -43.92
CA ASP A 37 11.29 26.89 -42.47
C ASP A 37 10.64 28.16 -41.91
N THR A 38 10.82 29.32 -42.55
CA THR A 38 10.12 30.55 -42.18
C THR A 38 8.64 30.44 -42.48
N ALA A 39 8.26 29.97 -43.67
CA ALA A 39 6.86 29.68 -44.02
C ALA A 39 6.22 28.65 -43.06
N ARG A 40 6.95 27.60 -42.67
CA ARG A 40 6.47 26.61 -41.69
C ARG A 40 6.28 27.20 -40.30
N PHE A 41 7.20 28.06 -39.87
CA PHE A 41 7.11 28.73 -38.57
C PHE A 41 5.88 29.64 -38.50
N VAL A 42 5.65 30.45 -39.55
CA VAL A 42 4.43 31.24 -39.70
C VAL A 42 3.19 30.34 -39.72
N GLY A 43 3.26 29.19 -40.41
CA GLY A 43 2.20 28.18 -40.39
C GLY A 43 1.87 27.66 -38.98
N LEU A 44 2.88 27.41 -38.13
CA LEU A 44 2.69 26.96 -36.75
C LEU A 44 2.11 28.06 -35.84
N ALA A 45 2.57 29.31 -35.99
CA ALA A 45 2.03 30.43 -35.23
C ALA A 45 0.55 30.68 -35.56
N LEU A 46 0.18 30.61 -36.85
CA LEU A 46 -1.21 30.72 -37.30
C LEU A 46 -2.04 29.51 -36.83
N LEU A 47 -1.46 28.31 -36.85
CA LEU A 47 -2.12 27.10 -36.35
C LEU A 47 -2.45 27.22 -34.87
N LYS A 48 -1.51 27.68 -34.04
CA LYS A 48 -1.75 27.94 -32.61
C LYS A 48 -2.92 28.90 -32.43
N SER A 49 -2.90 30.04 -33.11
CA SER A 49 -3.97 31.05 -33.04
C SER A 49 -5.35 30.49 -33.48
N VAL A 50 -5.41 29.67 -34.54
CA VAL A 50 -6.67 29.07 -35.00
C VAL A 50 -7.18 28.03 -34.02
N LEU A 51 -6.31 27.18 -33.49
CA LEU A 51 -6.67 26.20 -32.46
C LEU A 51 -7.12 26.89 -31.18
N ASP A 52 -6.55 28.05 -30.82
CA ASP A 52 -6.95 28.80 -29.63
C ASP A 52 -8.33 29.44 -29.73
N ASN A 53 -8.73 29.84 -30.94
CA ASN A 53 -9.97 30.60 -31.16
C ASN A 53 -11.14 29.76 -31.72
N SER A 54 -10.95 28.48 -32.06
CA SER A 54 -11.96 27.64 -32.72
C SER A 54 -12.30 26.36 -31.93
N PRO A 55 -13.26 26.40 -30.98
CA PRO A 55 -13.63 25.22 -30.19
C PRO A 55 -14.22 24.09 -31.04
N ALA A 56 -14.93 24.40 -32.13
CA ALA A 56 -15.47 23.41 -33.07
C ALA A 56 -14.35 22.60 -33.75
N LEU A 57 -13.22 23.23 -34.07
CA LEU A 57 -12.07 22.56 -34.69
C LEU A 57 -11.33 21.66 -33.68
N ARG A 58 -11.37 21.99 -32.39
CA ARG A 58 -10.78 21.16 -31.32
C ARG A 58 -11.55 19.86 -31.09
N GLN A 59 -12.81 19.80 -31.52
CA GLN A 59 -13.67 18.61 -31.42
C GLN A 59 -13.67 17.77 -32.71
N ASP A 60 -13.07 18.28 -33.79
CA ASP A 60 -12.96 17.57 -35.07
C ASP A 60 -11.66 16.76 -35.12
N GLU A 61 -11.74 15.51 -34.66
CA GLU A 61 -10.61 14.58 -34.57
C GLU A 61 -9.92 14.32 -35.92
N GLU A 62 -10.68 14.30 -37.02
CA GLU A 62 -10.14 14.04 -38.36
C GLU A 62 -9.29 15.21 -38.83
N SER A 63 -9.79 16.44 -38.68
CA SER A 63 -9.06 17.66 -39.03
C SER A 63 -7.79 17.84 -38.18
N ILE A 64 -7.85 17.55 -36.87
CA ILE A 64 -6.67 17.64 -35.98
C ILE A 64 -5.63 16.59 -36.37
N THR A 65 -6.06 15.37 -36.68
CA THR A 65 -5.16 14.29 -37.12
C THR A 65 -4.49 14.63 -38.45
N ALA A 66 -5.23 15.18 -39.41
CA ALA A 66 -4.69 15.62 -40.71
C ALA A 66 -3.69 16.79 -40.55
N LEU A 67 -3.98 17.74 -39.67
CA LEU A 67 -3.07 18.85 -39.33
C LEU A 67 -1.78 18.31 -38.70
N TRP A 68 -1.89 17.39 -37.74
CA TRP A 68 -0.72 16.76 -37.13
C TRP A 68 0.12 16.02 -38.16
N ALA A 69 -0.49 15.23 -39.04
CA ALA A 69 0.21 14.48 -40.09
C ALA A 69 1.03 15.39 -41.02
N THR A 70 0.55 16.62 -41.24
CA THR A 70 1.17 17.60 -42.14
C THR A 70 2.48 18.20 -41.61
N ILE A 71 2.69 18.24 -40.29
CA ILE A 71 3.87 18.87 -39.69
C ILE A 71 5.09 17.94 -39.81
N PRO A 72 6.21 18.34 -40.45
CA PRO A 72 7.39 17.48 -40.55
C PRO A 72 8.02 17.19 -39.18
N SER A 73 8.37 15.93 -38.89
CA SER A 73 8.88 15.58 -37.57
C SER A 73 10.22 16.25 -37.24
N THR A 74 11.11 16.24 -38.22
CA THR A 74 12.44 16.87 -38.21
C THR A 74 12.40 18.40 -38.12
N PHE A 75 11.28 19.04 -38.49
CA PHE A 75 11.11 20.48 -38.33
C PHE A 75 10.88 20.84 -36.86
N LEU A 76 9.99 20.12 -36.18
CA LEU A 76 9.78 20.32 -34.73
C LEU A 76 11.06 20.01 -33.93
N ASP A 77 11.79 18.95 -34.29
CA ASP A 77 13.05 18.61 -33.61
C ASP A 77 14.11 19.71 -33.80
N ARG A 78 14.13 20.38 -34.95
CA ARG A 78 14.99 21.54 -35.19
C ARG A 78 14.56 22.75 -34.37
N LEU A 79 13.26 23.06 -34.27
CA LEU A 79 12.76 24.15 -33.43
C LEU A 79 13.17 23.96 -31.96
N LEU A 80 13.05 22.73 -31.45
CA LEU A 80 13.49 22.40 -30.09
C LEU A 80 15.01 22.59 -29.93
N ARG A 81 15.83 22.13 -30.88
CA ARG A 81 17.29 22.27 -30.82
C ARG A 81 17.80 23.69 -31.01
N THR A 82 17.13 24.50 -31.83
CA THR A 82 17.54 25.89 -32.12
C THR A 82 17.48 26.75 -30.85
N GLY A 83 16.56 26.45 -29.93
CA GLY A 83 16.47 27.13 -28.63
C GLY A 83 17.50 26.68 -27.58
N MET A 84 18.29 25.63 -27.83
CA MET A 84 19.21 25.02 -26.85
C MET A 84 20.66 25.52 -26.94
N GLY A 85 20.99 26.45 -27.85
CA GLY A 85 22.37 26.92 -28.04
C GLY A 85 22.83 27.96 -27.02
N ASP A 86 24.13 27.99 -26.70
CA ASP A 86 24.83 28.95 -25.80
C ASP A 86 24.67 30.44 -26.15
N LYS A 87 23.97 30.78 -27.22
CA LYS A 87 23.59 32.16 -27.57
C LYS A 87 22.30 32.55 -26.86
N GLY A 88 22.29 32.44 -25.53
CA GLY A 88 21.16 32.66 -24.63
C GLY A 88 20.54 34.05 -24.60
N GLU A 89 20.86 34.94 -25.54
CA GLU A 89 20.27 36.27 -25.68
C GLU A 89 19.45 36.46 -26.96
N ASN A 90 19.36 35.45 -27.83
CA ASN A 90 18.60 35.59 -29.06
C ASN A 90 17.11 35.32 -28.83
N LYS A 91 16.33 36.40 -28.62
CA LYS A 91 14.87 36.37 -28.38
C LYS A 91 14.13 35.47 -29.37
N ASP A 92 14.51 35.52 -30.64
CA ASP A 92 13.91 34.73 -31.71
C ASP A 92 14.09 33.22 -31.53
N ALA A 93 15.24 32.77 -30.98
CA ALA A 93 15.50 31.36 -30.72
C ALA A 93 14.64 30.81 -29.56
N LYS A 94 14.39 31.65 -28.55
CA LYS A 94 13.48 31.33 -27.44
C LYS A 94 12.03 31.25 -27.92
N GLU A 95 11.58 32.22 -28.72
CA GLU A 95 10.24 32.20 -29.31
C GLU A 95 10.02 30.96 -30.19
N MET A 96 11.04 30.52 -30.94
CA MET A 96 10.98 29.28 -31.73
C MET A 96 10.79 28.03 -30.87
N LEU A 97 11.49 27.93 -29.74
CA LEU A 97 11.34 26.86 -28.77
C LEU A 97 9.95 26.88 -28.13
N GLU A 98 9.49 28.04 -27.68
CA GLU A 98 8.19 28.22 -27.03
C GLU A 98 7.03 27.83 -27.96
N VAL A 99 7.07 28.26 -29.22
CA VAL A 99 6.08 27.86 -30.23
C VAL A 99 6.15 26.35 -30.48
N GLY A 100 7.36 25.78 -30.59
CA GLY A 100 7.55 24.34 -30.76
C GLY A 100 6.93 23.51 -29.62
N VAL A 101 7.25 23.86 -28.38
CA VAL A 101 6.71 23.23 -27.16
C VAL A 101 5.20 23.40 -27.10
N SER A 102 4.70 24.62 -27.31
CA SER A 102 3.27 24.91 -27.26
C SER A 102 2.47 24.10 -28.29
N VAL A 103 2.97 23.98 -29.52
CA VAL A 103 2.34 23.15 -30.56
C VAL A 103 2.33 21.68 -30.15
N ILE A 104 3.47 21.13 -29.70
CA ILE A 104 3.55 19.72 -29.27
C ILE A 104 2.59 19.46 -28.13
N HIS A 105 2.54 20.34 -27.14
CA HIS A 105 1.64 20.25 -26.00
C HIS A 105 0.17 20.27 -26.42
N THR A 106 -0.22 21.22 -27.28
CA THR A 106 -1.60 21.32 -27.77
C THR A 106 -2.04 20.05 -28.49
N PHE A 107 -1.19 19.47 -29.35
CA PHE A 107 -1.52 18.21 -30.00
C PHE A 107 -1.48 17.00 -29.04
N ALA A 108 -0.64 17.01 -28.00
CA ALA A 108 -0.67 16.00 -26.95
C ALA A 108 -1.98 16.03 -26.14
N LYS A 109 -2.65 17.18 -26.05
CA LYS A 109 -3.99 17.29 -25.44
C LYS A 109 -5.13 16.91 -26.40
N LEU A 110 -5.05 17.33 -27.67
CA LEU A 110 -6.17 17.27 -28.62
C LEU A 110 -6.27 16.01 -29.48
N LEU A 111 -5.18 15.26 -29.68
CA LEU A 111 -5.23 14.09 -30.57
C LEU A 111 -5.97 12.90 -29.92
N PRO A 112 -6.62 12.04 -30.72
CA PRO A 112 -7.07 10.73 -30.27
C PRO A 112 -5.89 9.83 -29.90
N ASP A 113 -6.09 8.88 -28.98
CA ASP A 113 -5.01 8.02 -28.46
C ASP A 113 -4.35 7.16 -29.56
N ALA A 114 -5.12 6.75 -30.57
CA ALA A 114 -4.60 6.05 -31.75
C ALA A 114 -3.59 6.90 -32.55
N ALA A 115 -3.78 8.23 -32.62
CA ALA A 115 -2.87 9.14 -33.30
C ALA A 115 -1.69 9.57 -32.41
N LYS A 116 -1.85 9.56 -31.08
CA LYS A 116 -0.78 9.74 -30.10
C LYS A 116 0.20 8.58 -30.07
N ALA A 117 -0.26 7.36 -30.37
CA ALA A 117 0.53 6.14 -30.41
C ALA A 117 1.67 6.13 -31.46
N GLY A 118 1.82 7.17 -32.26
CA GLY A 118 2.87 7.30 -33.25
C GLY A 118 4.25 7.64 -32.66
N SER A 119 5.31 7.10 -33.28
CA SER A 119 6.71 7.40 -32.95
C SER A 119 7.06 8.90 -32.99
N LYS A 120 6.26 9.70 -33.70
CA LYS A 120 6.38 11.16 -33.81
C LYS A 120 6.22 11.90 -32.47
N PHE A 121 5.51 11.34 -31.50
CA PHE A 121 5.43 11.91 -30.15
C PHE A 121 6.50 11.34 -29.24
N TYR A 122 6.55 10.02 -29.08
CA TYR A 122 7.40 9.40 -28.08
C TYR A 122 8.89 9.66 -28.33
N ASN A 123 9.36 9.64 -29.59
CA ASN A 123 10.77 9.87 -29.92
C ASN A 123 11.27 11.27 -29.55
N ARG A 124 10.39 12.20 -29.17
CA ARG A 124 10.75 13.56 -28.73
C ARG A 124 10.93 13.70 -27.23
N ILE A 125 10.54 12.70 -26.44
CA ILE A 125 10.74 12.69 -24.99
C ILE A 125 12.20 13.05 -24.63
N PRO A 126 13.25 12.47 -25.26
CA PRO A 126 14.63 12.87 -24.97
C PRO A 126 14.89 14.36 -25.18
N LEU A 127 14.46 14.92 -26.32
CA LEU A 127 14.67 16.33 -26.64
C LEU A 127 13.90 17.24 -25.68
N LEU A 128 12.66 16.90 -25.33
CA LEU A 128 11.85 17.64 -24.37
C LEU A 128 12.51 17.67 -22.99
N VAL A 129 13.03 16.53 -22.51
CA VAL A 129 13.76 16.47 -21.24
C VAL A 129 15.04 17.31 -21.29
N THR A 130 15.79 17.30 -22.39
CA THR A 130 16.97 18.16 -22.51
C THR A 130 16.60 19.66 -22.62
N CYS A 131 15.44 20.02 -23.17
CA CYS A 131 15.02 21.42 -23.22
C CYS A 131 14.81 22.02 -21.82
N LEU A 132 14.51 21.20 -20.80
CA LEU A 132 14.28 21.67 -19.43
C LEU A 132 15.46 22.45 -18.85
N THR A 133 16.71 22.14 -19.24
CA THR A 133 17.90 22.87 -18.76
C THR A 133 18.01 24.29 -19.30
N HIS A 134 17.23 24.64 -20.33
CA HIS A 134 17.27 25.93 -21.03
C HIS A 134 15.96 26.72 -20.95
N THR A 135 14.95 26.17 -20.29
CA THR A 135 13.61 26.79 -20.16
C THR A 135 13.30 27.16 -18.72
N SER A 136 12.39 28.11 -18.54
CA SER A 136 11.83 28.46 -17.24
C SER A 136 10.40 28.99 -17.42
N GLY A 137 9.64 29.08 -16.32
CA GLY A 137 8.29 29.64 -16.32
C GLY A 137 7.25 28.71 -16.98
N GLU A 138 6.39 29.28 -17.83
CA GLU A 138 5.27 28.58 -18.47
C GLU A 138 5.74 27.49 -19.44
N THR A 139 6.82 27.73 -20.19
CA THR A 139 7.37 26.77 -21.16
C THR A 139 7.88 25.49 -20.49
N GLU A 140 8.53 25.63 -19.32
CA GLU A 140 8.96 24.51 -18.50
C GLU A 140 7.75 23.66 -18.05
N GLU A 141 6.68 24.32 -17.59
CA GLU A 141 5.45 23.64 -17.18
C GLU A 141 4.77 22.91 -18.34
N LEU A 142 4.70 23.53 -19.53
CA LEU A 142 4.17 22.88 -20.73
C LEU A 142 5.00 21.66 -21.13
N ILE A 143 6.33 21.71 -21.00
CA ILE A 143 7.20 20.55 -21.24
C ILE A 143 6.86 19.43 -20.26
N LEU A 144 6.79 19.71 -18.96
CA LEU A 144 6.50 18.70 -17.94
C LEU A 144 5.12 18.06 -18.14
N GLN A 145 4.08 18.86 -18.39
CA GLN A 145 2.73 18.35 -18.68
C GLN A 145 2.70 17.48 -19.95
N THR A 146 3.47 17.86 -20.97
CA THR A 146 3.59 17.09 -22.21
C THR A 146 4.28 15.77 -21.96
N VAL A 147 5.42 15.77 -21.27
CA VAL A 147 6.15 14.55 -20.93
C VAL A 147 5.27 13.62 -20.09
N LEU A 148 4.57 14.15 -19.08
CA LEU A 148 3.63 13.39 -18.25
C LEU A 148 2.58 12.66 -19.11
N SER A 149 1.89 13.38 -19.99
CA SER A 149 0.90 12.80 -20.90
C SER A 149 1.47 11.69 -21.79
N LEU A 150 2.71 11.85 -22.27
CA LEU A 150 3.37 10.86 -23.11
C LEU A 150 3.80 9.61 -22.33
N VAL A 151 4.36 9.76 -21.12
CA VAL A 151 4.81 8.61 -20.31
C VAL A 151 3.65 7.82 -19.71
N SER A 152 2.46 8.41 -19.60
CA SER A 152 1.24 7.68 -19.24
C SER A 152 0.88 6.57 -20.25
N HIS A 153 1.47 6.57 -21.46
CA HIS A 153 1.29 5.51 -22.45
C HIS A 153 2.47 4.52 -22.45
N PRO A 154 2.25 3.20 -22.65
CA PRO A 154 3.32 2.19 -22.58
C PRO A 154 4.51 2.45 -23.51
N ALA A 155 4.28 2.92 -24.73
CA ALA A 155 5.35 3.23 -25.68
C ALA A 155 6.15 4.49 -25.31
N GLY A 156 5.49 5.48 -24.71
CA GLY A 156 6.16 6.68 -24.20
C GLY A 156 6.99 6.37 -22.95
N SER A 157 6.45 5.58 -22.03
CA SER A 157 7.19 5.04 -20.88
C SER A 157 8.43 4.25 -21.35
N ALA A 158 8.30 3.36 -22.34
CA ALA A 158 9.44 2.60 -22.87
C ALA A 158 10.54 3.53 -23.42
N MET A 159 10.17 4.58 -24.16
CA MET A 159 11.12 5.57 -24.66
C MET A 159 11.76 6.39 -23.52
N PHE A 160 10.98 6.86 -22.54
CA PHE A 160 11.51 7.55 -21.37
C PHE A 160 12.53 6.68 -20.61
N ASN A 161 12.27 5.37 -20.53
CA ASN A 161 13.17 4.43 -19.87
C ASN A 161 14.48 4.20 -20.63
N THR A 162 14.59 4.57 -21.91
CA THR A 162 15.86 4.58 -22.65
C THR A 162 16.78 5.74 -22.29
N LEU A 163 16.27 6.82 -21.66
CA LEU A 163 17.08 7.98 -21.28
C LEU A 163 18.18 7.60 -20.28
N GLU A 164 19.44 7.91 -20.59
CA GLU A 164 20.57 7.64 -19.70
C GLU A 164 20.75 8.72 -18.61
N ASP A 165 20.40 9.96 -18.97
CA ASP A 165 20.48 11.12 -18.12
C ASP A 165 19.09 11.63 -17.75
N LEU A 166 18.81 11.65 -16.44
CA LEU A 166 17.59 12.20 -15.85
C LEU A 166 17.91 13.40 -14.95
N SER A 167 19.15 13.89 -14.95
CA SER A 167 19.57 15.05 -14.14
C SER A 167 18.69 16.29 -14.34
N PRO A 168 18.24 16.66 -15.57
CA PRO A 168 17.38 17.83 -15.75
C PRO A 168 16.05 17.71 -14.99
N LEU A 169 15.55 16.49 -14.83
CA LEU A 169 14.32 16.22 -14.09
C LEU A 169 14.61 16.20 -12.59
N THR A 170 15.63 15.46 -12.14
CA THR A 170 15.91 15.34 -10.70
C THR A 170 16.29 16.66 -10.05
N GLU A 171 16.98 17.54 -10.77
CA GLU A 171 17.32 18.89 -10.29
C GLU A 171 16.11 19.83 -10.21
N LEU A 172 15.12 19.67 -11.09
CA LEU A 172 13.87 20.43 -11.07
C LEU A 172 12.84 19.90 -10.06
N ALA A 173 12.94 18.64 -9.64
CA ALA A 173 11.94 18.00 -8.78
C ALA A 173 11.63 18.77 -7.47
N PRO A 174 12.61 19.39 -6.76
CA PRO A 174 12.31 20.17 -5.55
C PRO A 174 11.45 21.41 -5.79
N SER A 175 11.56 22.06 -6.96
CA SER A 175 10.75 23.24 -7.31
C SER A 175 9.48 22.88 -8.07
N ARG A 176 9.47 21.73 -8.76
CA ARG A 176 8.36 21.25 -9.61
C ARG A 176 8.00 19.79 -9.27
N PRO A 177 7.07 19.57 -8.32
CA PRO A 177 6.65 18.23 -7.90
C PRO A 177 6.12 17.33 -9.03
N MET A 178 5.63 17.91 -10.13
CA MET A 178 5.15 17.17 -11.33
C MET A 178 6.20 16.22 -11.92
N VAL A 179 7.50 16.47 -11.69
CA VAL A 179 8.56 15.53 -12.06
C VAL A 179 8.36 14.17 -11.38
N LEU A 180 7.93 14.14 -10.12
CA LEU A 180 7.71 12.92 -9.36
C LEU A 180 6.55 12.11 -9.95
N ASP A 181 5.51 12.78 -10.46
CA ASP A 181 4.41 12.14 -11.19
C ASP A 181 4.92 11.50 -12.49
N ILE A 182 5.73 12.24 -13.27
CA ILE A 182 6.35 11.73 -14.51
C ILE A 182 7.12 10.43 -14.24
N LEU A 183 7.96 10.42 -13.19
CA LEU A 183 8.72 9.24 -12.81
C LEU A 183 7.81 8.07 -12.39
N THR A 184 6.77 8.36 -11.60
CA THR A 184 5.79 7.36 -11.17
C THR A 184 5.11 6.70 -12.36
N TYR A 185 4.47 7.46 -13.25
CA TYR A 185 3.81 6.91 -14.42
C TYR A 185 4.78 6.19 -15.36
N ALA A 186 5.97 6.75 -15.59
CA ALA A 186 6.97 6.15 -16.47
C ALA A 186 7.45 4.78 -15.96
N TRP A 187 7.58 4.57 -14.65
CA TRP A 187 8.04 3.29 -14.11
C TRP A 187 6.91 2.29 -13.92
N LEU A 188 5.74 2.75 -13.45
CA LEU A 188 4.57 1.87 -13.26
C LEU A 188 4.07 1.28 -14.60
N GLN A 189 4.10 2.06 -15.69
CA GLN A 189 3.73 1.53 -17.01
C GLN A 189 4.75 0.56 -17.59
N GLN A 190 6.04 0.74 -17.27
CA GLN A 190 7.10 -0.14 -17.77
C GLN A 190 7.08 -1.50 -17.07
N GLN A 191 6.80 -1.53 -15.77
CA GLN A 191 6.73 -2.80 -15.03
C GLN A 191 5.55 -3.67 -15.48
N SER A 192 4.46 -3.09 -15.99
CA SER A 192 3.32 -3.84 -16.52
C SER A 192 3.61 -4.51 -17.87
N ASN A 193 4.76 -4.26 -18.49
CA ASN A 193 5.18 -4.89 -19.76
C ASN A 193 6.66 -5.34 -19.76
N PRO A 194 7.10 -6.18 -18.81
CA PRO A 194 8.48 -6.66 -18.78
C PRO A 194 8.61 -7.85 -19.73
N LYS A 195 9.45 -7.74 -20.77
CA LYS A 195 9.67 -8.84 -21.71
C LYS A 195 10.56 -9.93 -21.13
N THR A 196 11.43 -9.58 -20.17
CA THR A 196 12.39 -10.49 -19.54
C THR A 196 12.73 -10.08 -18.09
N ALA A 197 13.27 -11.00 -17.28
CA ALA A 197 13.80 -10.70 -15.95
C ALA A 197 14.97 -9.68 -15.98
N TRP A 198 15.73 -9.67 -17.08
CA TRP A 198 16.79 -8.69 -17.32
C TRP A 198 16.24 -7.25 -17.42
N ASP A 199 15.08 -7.07 -18.05
CA ASP A 199 14.44 -5.76 -18.16
C ASP A 199 14.00 -5.24 -16.78
N LYS A 200 13.49 -6.11 -15.91
CA LYS A 200 13.15 -5.78 -14.52
C LYS A 200 14.39 -5.34 -13.73
N GLN A 201 15.50 -6.09 -13.83
CA GLN A 201 16.75 -5.74 -13.16
C GLN A 201 17.33 -4.41 -13.66
N ARG A 202 17.28 -4.15 -14.96
CA ARG A 202 17.74 -2.88 -15.56
C ARG A 202 16.90 -1.71 -15.07
N LEU A 203 15.58 -1.88 -15.00
CA LEU A 203 14.66 -0.87 -14.46
C LEU A 203 14.96 -0.60 -12.98
N GLY A 204 15.15 -1.64 -12.16
CA GLY A 204 15.51 -1.51 -10.74
C GLY A 204 16.80 -0.72 -10.53
N LYS A 205 17.87 -0.99 -11.31
CA LYS A 205 19.12 -0.21 -11.26
C LYS A 205 18.93 1.25 -11.66
N LYS A 206 18.05 1.52 -12.63
CA LYS A 206 17.73 2.89 -13.06
C LYS A 206 16.99 3.65 -11.96
N ILE A 207 15.98 3.02 -11.35
CA ILE A 207 15.23 3.57 -10.21
C ILE A 207 16.18 3.89 -9.07
N ASP A 208 17.07 2.96 -8.71
CA ASP A 208 18.05 3.17 -7.62
C ASP A 208 18.96 4.39 -7.87
N LYS A 209 19.50 4.52 -9.10
CA LYS A 209 20.32 5.67 -9.49
C LYS A 209 19.53 6.98 -9.43
N THR A 210 18.29 6.99 -9.94
CA THR A 210 17.44 8.19 -9.95
C THR A 210 17.01 8.58 -8.54
N MET A 211 16.67 7.62 -7.68
CA MET A 211 16.34 7.88 -6.27
C MET A 211 17.53 8.49 -5.52
N ALA A 212 18.74 7.98 -5.73
CA ALA A 212 19.95 8.57 -5.16
C ALA A 212 20.14 10.03 -5.61
N ALA A 213 19.90 10.33 -6.89
CA ALA A 213 19.98 11.71 -7.41
C ALA A 213 18.89 12.62 -6.80
N LEU A 214 17.64 12.16 -6.72
CA LEU A 214 16.55 12.91 -6.09
C LEU A 214 16.86 13.24 -4.63
N VAL A 215 17.34 12.28 -3.85
CA VAL A 215 17.74 12.50 -2.46
C VAL A 215 18.80 13.60 -2.37
N VAL A 216 19.78 13.64 -3.27
CA VAL A 216 20.77 14.72 -3.30
C VAL A 216 20.14 16.07 -3.65
N SER A 217 19.26 16.11 -4.65
CA SER A 217 18.59 17.35 -5.11
C SER A 217 17.66 17.96 -4.06
N PHE A 218 17.02 17.14 -3.22
CA PHE A 218 16.14 17.60 -2.14
C PHE A 218 16.89 18.06 -0.88
N LYS A 219 18.23 18.01 -0.86
CA LYS A 219 19.01 18.47 0.29
C LYS A 219 18.85 19.99 0.49
N GLY A 220 18.18 20.36 1.59
CA GLY A 220 17.93 21.76 1.94
C GLY A 220 16.68 22.36 1.29
N ALA A 221 15.90 21.56 0.56
CA ALA A 221 14.58 21.94 0.04
C ALA A 221 13.47 21.33 0.92
N ASP A 222 12.21 21.61 0.58
CA ASP A 222 11.07 20.93 1.19
C ASP A 222 11.05 19.45 0.76
N VAL A 223 11.23 18.55 1.73
CA VAL A 223 11.31 17.11 1.50
C VAL A 223 9.93 16.43 1.43
N VAL A 224 8.85 17.10 1.83
CA VAL A 224 7.51 16.50 1.92
C VAL A 224 7.06 15.84 0.59
N PRO A 225 7.20 16.49 -0.59
CA PRO A 225 6.83 15.87 -1.86
C PRO A 225 7.63 14.60 -2.17
N LEU A 226 8.93 14.59 -1.85
CA LEU A 226 9.79 13.43 -2.05
C LEU A 226 9.34 12.25 -1.16
N LEU A 227 9.04 12.51 0.11
CA LEU A 227 8.60 11.45 1.03
C LEU A 227 7.24 10.86 0.60
N ALA A 228 6.30 11.70 0.19
CA ALA A 228 5.00 11.27 -0.32
C ALA A 228 5.13 10.44 -1.60
N PHE A 229 5.97 10.87 -2.54
CA PHE A 229 6.30 10.13 -3.76
C PHE A 229 6.90 8.76 -3.46
N LEU A 230 7.89 8.67 -2.57
CA LEU A 230 8.50 7.40 -2.19
C LEU A 230 7.48 6.45 -1.54
N ALA A 231 6.60 6.98 -0.69
CA ALA A 231 5.55 6.19 -0.05
C ALA A 231 4.57 5.62 -1.07
N ASP A 232 4.16 6.40 -2.07
CA ASP A 232 3.23 5.94 -3.11
C ASP A 232 3.88 4.97 -4.09
N LEU A 233 5.06 5.32 -4.61
CA LEU A 233 5.76 4.53 -5.62
C LEU A 233 6.17 3.15 -5.10
N LEU A 234 6.82 3.09 -3.94
CA LEU A 234 7.37 1.82 -3.42
C LEU A 234 6.26 0.82 -3.07
N ARG A 235 5.05 1.27 -2.72
CA ARG A 235 3.89 0.40 -2.49
C ARG A 235 3.36 -0.23 -3.79
N LYS A 236 3.57 0.41 -4.94
CA LYS A 236 3.04 0.00 -6.25
C LYS A 236 4.05 -0.74 -7.12
N LEU A 237 5.34 -0.74 -6.75
CA LEU A 237 6.38 -1.44 -7.50
C LEU A 237 6.41 -2.93 -7.18
N ASP A 238 6.63 -3.76 -8.21
CA ASP A 238 6.89 -5.18 -8.02
C ASP A 238 8.14 -5.41 -7.14
N ARG A 239 8.07 -6.38 -6.22
CA ARG A 239 9.17 -6.73 -5.30
C ARG A 239 10.49 -7.03 -6.03
N GLU A 240 10.44 -7.57 -7.25
CA GLU A 240 11.62 -7.87 -8.07
C GLU A 240 12.32 -6.62 -8.63
N ILE A 241 11.59 -5.51 -8.78
CA ILE A 241 12.10 -4.25 -9.34
C ILE A 241 12.65 -3.35 -8.23
N VAL A 242 12.10 -3.46 -7.03
CA VAL A 242 12.54 -2.67 -5.87
C VAL A 242 14.04 -2.89 -5.59
N PRO A 243 14.85 -1.81 -5.46
CA PRO A 243 16.26 -1.93 -5.12
C PRO A 243 16.44 -2.60 -3.75
N HIS A 244 17.26 -3.64 -3.63
CA HIS A 244 17.34 -4.46 -2.40
C HIS A 244 18.23 -3.85 -1.31
N ASN A 245 19.33 -3.17 -1.66
CA ASN A 245 20.28 -2.56 -0.71
C ASN A 245 20.58 -1.09 -1.08
N PRO A 246 19.56 -0.22 -1.10
CA PRO A 246 19.72 1.16 -1.54
C PRO A 246 20.57 1.99 -0.57
N GLN A 247 21.57 2.71 -1.11
CA GLN A 247 22.39 3.64 -0.30
C GLN A 247 21.63 4.91 0.11
N TRP A 248 20.56 5.24 -0.62
CA TRP A 248 19.72 6.41 -0.37
C TRP A 248 18.73 6.22 0.80
N LEU A 249 18.54 5.00 1.30
CA LEU A 249 17.60 4.72 2.39
C LEU A 249 17.95 5.44 3.69
N SER A 250 19.23 5.43 4.09
CA SER A 250 19.69 6.09 5.31
C SER A 250 19.49 7.62 5.26
N PRO A 251 19.88 8.33 4.18
CA PRO A 251 19.51 9.73 3.98
C PRO A 251 18.00 10.02 4.05
N VAL A 252 17.16 9.17 3.45
CA VAL A 252 15.70 9.33 3.51
C VAL A 252 15.18 9.23 4.95
N VAL A 253 15.69 8.28 5.73
CA VAL A 253 15.38 8.18 7.16
C VAL A 253 15.86 9.42 7.92
N ALA A 254 17.00 10.01 7.54
CA ALA A 254 17.44 11.28 8.12
C ALA A 254 16.48 12.45 7.80
N TYR A 255 15.87 12.48 6.61
CA TYR A 255 14.81 13.45 6.29
C TYR A 255 13.56 13.25 7.14
N ILE A 256 13.12 12.01 7.33
CA ILE A 256 12.03 11.68 8.26
C ILE A 256 12.36 12.21 9.66
N ARG A 257 13.56 11.93 10.17
CA ARG A 257 14.02 12.40 11.50
C ARG A 257 13.98 13.92 11.61
N SER A 258 14.47 14.62 10.58
CA SER A 258 14.47 16.10 10.54
C SER A 258 13.06 16.67 10.50
N LEU A 259 12.14 16.04 9.77
CA LEU A 259 10.76 16.51 9.64
C LEU A 259 9.96 16.32 10.93
N VAL A 260 10.16 15.18 11.60
CA VAL A 260 9.51 14.85 12.87
C VAL A 260 9.96 15.80 13.99
N THR A 261 11.24 16.16 14.04
CA THR A 261 11.77 17.05 15.09
C THR A 261 11.47 18.54 14.86
N SER A 262 11.10 18.95 13.64
CA SER A 262 10.90 20.36 13.25
C SER A 262 9.46 20.88 13.38
N ARG A 263 8.57 20.16 14.08
CA ARG A 263 7.11 20.42 14.18
C ARG A 263 6.40 20.35 12.81
N PRO A 264 5.98 19.15 12.39
CA PRO A 264 5.51 18.90 11.03
C PRO A 264 4.12 19.48 10.74
N THR A 265 3.93 19.98 9.52
CA THR A 265 2.60 20.29 8.93
C THR A 265 1.75 19.02 8.81
N GLN A 266 0.44 19.15 8.53
CA GLN A 266 -0.42 17.99 8.31
C GLN A 266 0.05 17.12 7.14
N ASP A 267 0.46 17.73 6.04
CA ASP A 267 0.99 17.03 4.87
C ASP A 267 2.33 16.35 5.18
N GLY A 268 3.18 17.03 5.96
CA GLY A 268 4.42 16.45 6.45
C GLY A 268 4.18 15.22 7.31
N ARG A 269 3.17 15.26 8.20
CA ARG A 269 2.73 14.12 9.02
C ARG A 269 2.25 12.95 8.16
N ALA A 270 1.40 13.22 7.18
CA ALA A 270 0.95 12.18 6.26
C ALA A 270 2.12 11.55 5.49
N ALA A 271 3.04 12.37 4.97
CA ALA A 271 4.16 11.91 4.17
C ALA A 271 5.14 11.02 4.96
N TYR A 272 5.59 11.44 6.15
CA TYR A 272 6.52 10.60 6.90
C TYR A 272 5.84 9.34 7.48
N THR A 273 4.57 9.42 7.89
CA THR A 273 3.86 8.25 8.45
C THR A 273 3.66 7.19 7.37
N ASN A 274 3.18 7.58 6.19
CA ASN A 274 2.99 6.67 5.06
C ASN A 274 4.33 6.07 4.60
N LEU A 275 5.39 6.88 4.57
CA LEU A 275 6.71 6.40 4.17
C LEU A 275 7.31 5.45 5.21
N CYS A 276 7.18 5.72 6.51
CA CYS A 276 7.65 4.80 7.55
C CYS A 276 7.06 3.40 7.37
N ALA A 277 5.73 3.30 7.27
CA ALA A 277 5.05 2.03 7.03
C ALA A 277 5.52 1.35 5.74
N THR A 278 5.63 2.12 4.66
CA THR A 278 6.10 1.61 3.36
C THR A 278 7.53 1.07 3.45
N LEU A 279 8.45 1.79 4.09
CA LEU A 279 9.84 1.35 4.26
C LEU A 279 9.93 0.10 5.13
N LEU A 280 9.12 -0.01 6.19
CA LEU A 280 9.09 -1.19 7.05
C LEU A 280 8.58 -2.43 6.31
N HIS A 281 7.59 -2.27 5.45
CA HIS A 281 7.08 -3.36 4.61
C HIS A 281 8.05 -3.75 3.49
N VAL A 282 8.64 -2.78 2.81
CA VAL A 282 9.51 -3.01 1.64
C VAL A 282 10.92 -3.46 2.06
N TYR A 283 11.42 -2.98 3.19
CA TYR A 283 12.75 -3.26 3.72
C TYR A 283 12.69 -3.83 5.16
N PRO A 284 12.07 -5.00 5.39
CA PRO A 284 11.77 -5.52 6.73
C PRO A 284 13.00 -5.83 7.59
N ILE A 285 14.19 -5.93 6.98
CA ILE A 285 15.46 -6.15 7.69
C ILE A 285 16.22 -4.83 7.94
N GLN A 286 16.23 -3.92 6.96
CA GLN A 286 17.05 -2.70 7.00
C GLN A 286 16.33 -1.51 7.62
N ALA A 287 15.03 -1.35 7.37
CA ALA A 287 14.28 -0.19 7.84
C ALA A 287 14.08 -0.17 9.36
N PRO A 288 13.73 -1.29 10.06
CA PRO A 288 13.53 -1.25 11.50
C PRO A 288 14.73 -0.71 12.30
N PRO A 289 15.98 -1.17 12.11
CA PRO A 289 17.11 -0.60 12.84
C PRO A 289 17.39 0.86 12.46
N LEU A 290 17.15 1.28 11.21
CA LEU A 290 17.33 2.67 10.80
C LEU A 290 16.29 3.61 11.43
N LEU A 291 15.03 3.17 11.54
CA LEU A 291 13.94 3.96 12.10
C LEU A 291 13.94 3.94 13.64
N PHE A 292 14.21 2.79 14.24
CA PHE A 292 13.99 2.59 15.69
C PHE A 292 15.26 2.64 16.55
N ASN A 293 16.44 2.47 15.95
CA ASN A 293 17.70 2.56 16.69
C ASN A 293 18.29 3.99 16.62
N ASN A 294 18.85 4.48 17.74
CA ASN A 294 19.57 5.75 17.75
C ASN A 294 21.03 5.54 17.32
N ALA A 295 21.27 5.09 16.09
CA ALA A 295 22.59 5.32 15.52
C ALA A 295 22.75 6.84 15.33
N PRO A 296 23.80 7.47 15.91
CA PRO A 296 24.07 8.88 15.65
C PRO A 296 24.33 9.01 14.14
N SER A 297 23.49 9.78 13.46
CA SER A 297 23.71 10.09 12.06
C SER A 297 25.09 10.71 11.92
N THR A 298 25.96 10.09 11.14
CA THR A 298 27.32 10.56 10.83
C THR A 298 27.37 11.95 10.17
N LEU A 299 26.21 12.54 9.86
CA LEU A 299 26.04 13.89 9.35
C LEU A 299 26.03 14.99 10.44
N SER A 300 26.02 14.63 11.73
CA SER A 300 26.17 15.57 12.85
C SER A 300 27.50 15.34 13.59
N ARG A 301 28.62 15.41 12.89
CA ARG A 301 29.95 15.60 13.50
C ARG A 301 30.44 17.01 13.22
N THR A 302 30.04 17.96 14.06
CA THR A 302 30.93 19.05 14.44
C THR A 302 31.87 18.50 15.52
N PRO A 303 33.17 18.30 15.24
CA PRO A 303 34.12 17.85 16.26
C PRO A 303 34.39 19.03 17.19
N GLY A 304 33.87 19.00 18.42
CA GLY A 304 34.25 20.03 19.41
C GLY A 304 33.39 20.19 20.64
N THR A 305 32.18 19.65 20.72
CA THR A 305 31.35 19.78 21.92
C THR A 305 31.04 18.41 22.52
N SER A 306 31.86 18.02 23.50
CA SER A 306 31.50 17.04 24.51
C SER A 306 30.31 17.59 25.32
N THR A 307 29.12 17.47 24.75
CA THR A 307 27.89 17.65 25.50
C THR A 307 27.53 16.30 26.10
N LYS A 308 27.26 16.32 27.40
CA LYS A 308 26.72 15.21 28.20
C LYS A 308 25.57 14.51 27.43
N PRO A 309 25.20 13.25 27.73
CA PRO A 309 23.98 12.66 27.21
C PRO A 309 22.80 13.47 27.80
N SER A 310 22.45 14.57 27.16
CA SER A 310 21.33 15.41 27.56
C SER A 310 20.05 14.65 27.25
N ASP A 311 19.22 14.42 28.28
CA ASP A 311 17.75 14.43 28.42
C ASP A 311 16.80 14.54 27.19
N SER A 312 17.30 14.40 25.97
CA SER A 312 16.50 14.41 24.75
C SER A 312 15.99 13.02 24.49
N ASN A 313 14.67 12.89 24.43
CA ASN A 313 14.03 11.62 24.14
C ASN A 313 14.55 11.04 22.81
N PRO A 314 14.84 9.74 22.74
CA PRO A 314 15.15 9.01 21.51
C PRO A 314 14.22 9.36 20.36
N PHE A 315 14.75 9.37 19.14
CA PHE A 315 13.94 9.64 17.95
C PHE A 315 12.77 8.65 17.83
N SER A 316 13.02 7.37 18.09
CA SER A 316 12.00 6.32 18.07
C SER A 316 10.88 6.56 19.06
N PHE A 317 11.20 7.03 20.27
CA PHE A 317 10.19 7.43 21.26
C PHE A 317 9.32 8.57 20.73
N LEU A 318 9.93 9.63 20.18
CA LEU A 318 9.20 10.77 19.64
C LEU A 318 8.30 10.37 18.45
N LEU A 319 8.83 9.61 17.50
CA LEU A 319 8.10 9.14 16.32
C LEU A 319 6.85 8.34 16.72
N VAL A 320 7.03 7.32 17.57
CA VAL A 320 5.94 6.47 18.03
C VAL A 320 4.94 7.27 18.85
N SER A 321 5.41 8.12 19.76
CA SER A 321 4.51 8.97 20.56
C SER A 321 3.62 9.87 19.69
N LEU A 322 4.18 10.47 18.64
CA LEU A 322 3.41 11.31 17.72
C LEU A 322 2.38 10.50 16.92
N MET A 323 2.72 9.28 16.50
CA MET A 323 1.76 8.39 15.82
C MET A 323 0.62 7.98 16.75
N LEU A 324 0.90 7.66 18.02
CA LEU A 324 -0.12 7.34 19.02
C LEU A 324 -1.03 8.54 19.28
N VAL A 325 -0.47 9.74 19.39
CA VAL A 325 -1.26 10.98 19.53
C VAL A 325 -2.13 11.23 18.29
N ASP A 326 -1.62 11.01 17.08
CA ASP A 326 -2.38 11.17 15.83
C ASP A 326 -3.56 10.18 15.76
N LEU A 327 -3.34 8.92 16.14
CA LEU A 327 -4.40 7.89 16.23
C LEU A 327 -5.51 8.34 17.19
N ARG A 328 -5.15 8.64 18.44
CA ARG A 328 -6.11 9.00 19.50
C ARG A 328 -6.88 10.27 19.19
N SER A 329 -6.22 11.27 18.60
CA SER A 329 -6.87 12.52 18.22
C SER A 329 -7.79 12.37 16.99
N SER A 330 -7.61 11.32 16.18
CA SER A 330 -8.43 11.08 14.99
C SER A 330 -9.70 10.28 15.30
N PHE A 331 -9.66 9.33 16.25
CA PHE A 331 -10.78 8.43 16.56
C PHE A 331 -12.15 9.12 16.73
N PRO A 332 -12.29 10.25 17.48
CA PRO A 332 -13.59 10.88 17.70
C PRO A 332 -14.30 11.36 16.43
N THR A 333 -13.56 11.57 15.33
CA THR A 333 -14.08 12.14 14.09
C THR A 333 -14.16 11.14 12.94
N LEU A 334 -13.68 9.90 13.14
CA LEU A 334 -13.53 8.95 12.03
C LEU A 334 -14.86 8.50 11.44
N LEU A 335 -15.84 8.21 12.30
CA LEU A 335 -17.14 7.74 11.86
C LEU A 335 -17.88 8.81 11.06
N GLU A 336 -17.87 10.06 11.54
CA GLU A 336 -18.48 11.21 10.84
C GLU A 336 -17.83 11.47 9.47
N GLN A 337 -16.54 11.14 9.34
CA GLN A 337 -15.79 11.36 8.10
C GLN A 337 -15.91 10.22 7.11
N LEU A 338 -16.51 9.06 7.43
CA LEU A 338 -16.52 7.87 6.56
C LEU A 338 -16.92 8.16 5.10
N ASN A 339 -17.90 9.05 4.89
CA ASN A 339 -18.40 9.40 3.57
C ASN A 339 -17.80 10.71 3.00
N SER A 340 -16.84 11.32 3.69
CA SER A 340 -16.13 12.51 3.24
C SER A 340 -15.11 12.16 2.14
N PRO A 341 -14.91 13.03 1.14
CA PRO A 341 -13.84 12.85 0.15
C PRO A 341 -12.43 12.84 0.77
N THR A 342 -12.27 13.32 2.01
CA THR A 342 -10.99 13.33 2.74
C THR A 342 -10.67 12.01 3.45
N TYR A 343 -11.66 11.13 3.63
CA TYR A 343 -11.51 9.89 4.40
C TYR A 343 -10.44 8.94 3.85
N PRO A 344 -10.34 8.69 2.53
CA PRO A 344 -9.33 7.74 2.01
C PRO A 344 -7.90 8.13 2.39
N ALA A 345 -7.59 9.43 2.36
CA ALA A 345 -6.29 9.95 2.76
C ALA A 345 -6.06 9.82 4.28
N LEU A 346 -7.09 10.09 5.08
CA LEU A 346 -7.05 9.91 6.54
C LEU A 346 -6.88 8.43 6.91
N SER A 347 -7.71 7.55 6.37
CA SER A 347 -7.65 6.10 6.58
C SER A 347 -6.28 5.54 6.21
N THR A 348 -5.72 5.92 5.05
CA THR A 348 -4.36 5.52 4.64
C THR A 348 -3.29 5.95 5.64
N ARG A 349 -3.39 7.19 6.17
CA ARG A 349 -2.45 7.71 7.16
C ARG A 349 -2.51 6.93 8.47
N LEU A 350 -3.70 6.67 8.98
CA LEU A 350 -3.90 5.95 10.25
C LEU A 350 -3.54 4.47 10.11
N THR A 351 -3.86 3.85 8.97
CA THR A 351 -3.40 2.49 8.61
C THR A 351 -1.87 2.42 8.71
N SER A 352 -1.18 3.38 8.08
CA SER A 352 0.28 3.46 8.12
C SER A 352 0.83 3.72 9.53
N ALA A 353 0.11 4.47 10.37
CA ALA A 353 0.47 4.68 11.77
C ALA A 353 0.40 3.37 12.57
N PHE A 354 -0.70 2.62 12.45
CA PHE A 354 -0.85 1.31 13.08
C PHE A 354 0.19 0.30 12.59
N ASP A 355 0.48 0.25 11.29
CA ASP A 355 1.51 -0.63 10.73
C ASP A 355 2.89 -0.28 11.28
N THR A 356 3.21 1.01 11.42
CA THR A 356 4.49 1.45 12.00
C THR A 356 4.59 1.08 13.48
N VAL A 357 3.50 1.26 14.25
CA VAL A 357 3.43 0.87 15.67
C VAL A 357 3.58 -0.64 15.83
N SER A 358 2.90 -1.43 15.00
CA SER A 358 3.00 -2.90 15.00
C SER A 358 4.43 -3.37 14.76
N ASN A 359 5.10 -2.80 13.75
CA ASN A 359 6.50 -3.10 13.45
C ASN A 359 7.45 -2.64 14.56
N PHE A 360 7.13 -1.54 15.24
CA PHE A 360 7.90 -1.11 16.42
C PHE A 360 7.78 -2.12 17.57
N ILE A 361 6.56 -2.60 17.87
CA ILE A 361 6.35 -3.65 18.89
C ILE A 361 7.13 -4.91 18.52
N SER A 362 7.01 -5.40 17.27
CA SER A 362 7.79 -6.56 16.80
C SER A 362 9.31 -6.35 16.87
N TYR A 363 9.78 -5.12 16.60
CA TYR A 363 11.19 -4.78 16.74
C TYR A 363 11.65 -4.86 18.21
N LEU A 364 10.83 -4.40 19.15
CA LEU A 364 11.12 -4.54 20.59
C LEU A 364 11.24 -6.03 20.98
N ILE A 365 10.29 -6.88 20.59
CA ILE A 365 10.30 -8.32 20.90
C ILE A 365 11.58 -8.97 20.36
N ARG A 366 11.88 -8.78 19.06
CA ARG A 366 13.08 -9.36 18.44
C ARG A 366 14.39 -8.88 19.06
N SER A 367 14.41 -7.65 19.58
CA SER A 367 15.58 -7.11 20.25
C SER A 367 15.78 -7.67 21.67
N LEU A 368 14.75 -8.24 22.29
CA LEU A 368 14.85 -9.00 23.55
C LEU A 368 15.42 -10.40 23.30
N ASP A 369 15.01 -11.05 22.20
CA ASP A 369 15.42 -12.43 21.86
C ASP A 369 16.87 -12.54 21.35
N SER A 370 17.47 -11.44 20.88
CA SER A 370 18.82 -11.45 20.29
C SER A 370 19.88 -10.94 21.28
N PRO A 371 20.67 -11.82 21.92
CA PRO A 371 21.70 -11.42 22.89
C PRO A 371 22.83 -10.55 22.29
N SER A 372 22.98 -10.53 20.95
CA SER A 372 23.98 -9.75 20.22
C SER A 372 23.48 -8.39 19.71
N SER A 373 22.18 -8.09 19.82
CA SER A 373 21.56 -6.85 19.28
C SER A 373 21.13 -5.84 20.37
N SER A 374 21.74 -5.93 21.56
CA SER A 374 21.50 -5.09 22.73
C SER A 374 21.86 -3.61 22.53
N THR A 375 21.10 -2.92 21.68
CA THR A 375 21.19 -1.47 21.46
C THR A 375 19.81 -0.81 21.41
N LEU A 376 18.83 -1.35 22.15
CA LEU A 376 17.59 -0.61 22.41
C LEU A 376 17.96 0.73 23.05
N SER A 377 17.88 1.80 22.26
CA SER A 377 18.30 3.13 22.68
C SER A 377 17.23 3.86 23.51
N LEU A 378 16.35 3.11 24.18
CA LEU A 378 15.21 3.61 24.96
C LEU A 378 15.50 3.42 26.45
N SER A 379 15.32 4.48 27.25
CA SER A 379 15.39 4.36 28.70
C SER A 379 14.17 3.60 29.24
N PRO A 380 14.28 2.95 30.42
CA PRO A 380 13.14 2.29 31.06
C PRO A 380 11.93 3.23 31.29
N SER A 381 12.18 4.50 31.63
CA SER A 381 11.12 5.51 31.80
C SER A 381 10.33 5.77 30.51
N ASN A 382 11.03 5.77 29.37
CA ASN A 382 10.43 5.97 28.06
C ASN A 382 9.61 4.75 27.65
N LEU A 383 10.10 3.54 27.93
CA LEU A 383 9.34 2.31 27.70
C LEU A 383 8.06 2.25 28.56
N LEU A 384 8.12 2.63 29.83
CA LEU A 384 6.93 2.68 30.70
C LEU A 384 5.91 3.71 30.21
N THR A 385 6.37 4.87 29.73
CA THR A 385 5.50 5.90 29.18
C THR A 385 4.85 5.44 27.87
N LEU A 386 5.62 4.79 26.99
CA LEU A 386 5.10 4.20 25.75
C LEU A 386 4.11 3.09 26.04
N ARG A 387 4.41 2.17 26.98
CA ARG A 387 3.48 1.12 27.42
C ARG A 387 2.15 1.71 27.83
N LYS A 388 2.14 2.71 28.73
CA LYS A 388 0.91 3.39 29.15
C LYS A 388 0.16 4.00 27.96
N THR A 389 0.86 4.72 27.09
CA THR A 389 0.25 5.41 25.95
C THR A 389 -0.30 4.42 24.91
N LEU A 390 0.40 3.30 24.70
CA LEU A 390 -0.04 2.19 23.84
C LEU A 390 -1.31 1.56 24.40
N SER A 391 -1.33 1.18 25.67
CA SER A 391 -2.52 0.58 26.29
C SER A 391 -3.73 1.52 26.22
N GLU A 392 -3.55 2.82 26.46
CA GLU A 392 -4.62 3.81 26.30
C GLU A 392 -5.07 3.96 24.83
N THR A 393 -4.13 3.94 23.88
CA THR A 393 -4.48 3.98 22.44
C THR A 393 -5.23 2.72 22.01
N MET A 394 -4.86 1.55 22.53
CA MET A 394 -5.55 0.30 22.25
C MET A 394 -6.96 0.26 22.85
N ALA A 395 -7.17 0.81 24.04
CA ALA A 395 -8.51 0.97 24.61
C ALA A 395 -9.41 1.89 23.75
N ASP A 396 -8.86 3.01 23.27
CA ASP A 396 -9.57 3.88 22.32
C ASP A 396 -9.84 3.15 20.98
N THR A 397 -8.91 2.28 20.55
CA THR A 397 -9.05 1.45 19.34
C THR A 397 -10.16 0.42 19.49
N ILE A 398 -10.29 -0.24 20.64
CA ILE A 398 -11.37 -1.19 20.94
C ILE A 398 -12.72 -0.48 20.80
N SER A 399 -12.85 0.71 21.39
CA SER A 399 -14.07 1.52 21.30
C SER A 399 -14.41 1.87 19.85
N TYR A 400 -13.42 2.34 19.09
CA TYR A 400 -13.59 2.63 17.66
C TYR A 400 -14.01 1.40 16.85
N LEU A 401 -13.38 0.24 17.06
CA LEU A 401 -13.71 -1.00 16.37
C LEU A 401 -15.15 -1.43 16.67
N ARG A 402 -15.57 -1.35 17.94
CA ARG A 402 -16.95 -1.63 18.35
C ARG A 402 -17.93 -0.71 17.65
N ASP A 403 -17.72 0.60 17.75
CA ASP A 403 -18.62 1.60 17.16
C ASP A 403 -18.72 1.45 15.64
N ARG A 404 -17.59 1.17 14.97
CA ARG A 404 -17.55 0.96 13.52
C ARG A 404 -18.28 -0.31 13.09
N TYR A 405 -18.15 -1.38 13.87
CA TYR A 405 -18.83 -2.65 13.62
C TYR A 405 -20.33 -2.52 13.85
N ASP A 406 -20.75 -1.95 14.97
CA ASP A 406 -22.15 -1.69 15.29
C ASP A 406 -22.80 -0.79 14.24
N ALA A 407 -22.10 0.25 13.79
CA ALA A 407 -22.58 1.10 12.70
C ALA A 407 -22.79 0.32 11.39
N SER A 408 -21.94 -0.67 11.12
CA SER A 408 -22.04 -1.51 9.91
C SER A 408 -23.12 -2.58 9.99
N VAL A 409 -23.38 -3.16 11.17
CA VAL A 409 -24.33 -4.27 11.37
C VAL A 409 -25.72 -3.77 11.74
N ALA A 410 -25.82 -2.79 12.64
CA ALA A 410 -27.10 -2.28 13.12
C ALA A 410 -27.59 -1.04 12.36
N GLY A 411 -26.73 -0.40 11.55
CA GLY A 411 -27.05 0.86 10.90
C GLY A 411 -27.31 2.00 11.89
N ALA A 412 -27.33 3.24 11.40
CA ALA A 412 -27.39 4.42 12.25
C ALA A 412 -28.73 4.69 12.99
N TYR A 413 -29.67 3.73 12.97
CA TYR A 413 -30.94 3.77 13.70
C TYR A 413 -31.33 2.41 14.35
N GLY A 414 -30.41 1.45 14.46
CA GLY A 414 -30.74 0.11 14.98
C GLY A 414 -31.61 -0.72 14.01
N LEU A 415 -31.53 -0.41 12.71
CA LEU A 415 -32.17 -1.14 11.62
C LEU A 415 -31.09 -1.79 10.76
N ASP A 416 -31.12 -3.12 10.69
CA ASP A 416 -30.21 -3.94 9.88
C ASP A 416 -30.10 -3.41 8.43
N PRO A 417 -28.89 -3.29 7.86
CA PRO A 417 -28.67 -2.87 6.47
C PRO A 417 -29.49 -3.65 5.44
N SER A 418 -29.84 -4.90 5.72
CA SER A 418 -30.71 -5.74 4.87
C SER A 418 -32.17 -5.29 4.83
N ALA A 419 -32.62 -4.46 5.77
CA ALA A 419 -33.94 -3.83 5.76
C ALA A 419 -34.03 -2.64 4.79
N ARG A 420 -32.93 -2.28 4.11
CA ARG A 420 -32.90 -1.21 3.10
C ARG A 420 -33.57 -1.70 1.81
N THR A 421 -34.51 -0.91 1.28
CA THR A 421 -35.14 -1.15 -0.03
C THR A 421 -34.27 -0.74 -1.23
N GLY A 422 -33.01 -0.32 -1.00
CA GLY A 422 -32.04 0.10 -2.02
C GLY A 422 -30.70 0.56 -1.43
N PRO A 423 -29.65 0.79 -2.25
CA PRO A 423 -28.39 1.38 -1.80
C PRO A 423 -28.63 2.77 -1.21
N ALA A 424 -27.74 3.23 -0.32
CA ALA A 424 -27.83 4.55 0.31
C ALA A 424 -27.92 5.66 -0.77
N HIS A 425 -29.13 6.19 -0.98
CA HIS A 425 -29.41 7.23 -1.95
C HIS A 425 -28.91 8.58 -1.43
N MET A 426 -28.13 9.29 -2.26
CA MET A 426 -27.85 10.71 -2.07
C MET A 426 -28.44 11.46 -3.26
N ASP A 427 -29.56 12.15 -3.03
CA ASP A 427 -29.73 13.46 -3.66
C ASP A 427 -28.78 14.43 -2.94
N GLU A 428 -28.20 15.39 -3.66
CA GLU A 428 -27.17 16.33 -3.16
C GLU A 428 -27.59 17.12 -1.88
N GLU A 429 -28.87 17.10 -1.50
CA GLU A 429 -29.42 17.79 -0.33
C GLU A 429 -29.53 16.94 0.94
N HIS A 430 -29.50 15.60 0.86
CA HIS A 430 -29.77 14.75 2.02
C HIS A 430 -28.74 13.61 2.15
N MET A 431 -27.79 13.81 3.07
CA MET A 431 -26.84 12.77 3.42
C MET A 431 -27.54 11.62 4.13
N THR A 432 -27.58 10.44 3.49
CA THR A 432 -27.78 9.17 4.21
C THR A 432 -26.76 9.07 5.33
N VAL A 433 -27.22 8.55 6.46
CA VAL A 433 -26.68 8.78 7.80
C VAL A 433 -25.15 8.68 7.89
N THR A 434 -24.54 9.67 8.56
CA THR A 434 -23.09 9.97 8.55
C THR A 434 -22.17 8.88 9.11
N TRP A 435 -22.71 7.78 9.67
CA TRP A 435 -21.95 6.81 10.47
C TRP A 435 -21.72 5.47 9.76
N ASP A 436 -22.34 5.22 8.61
CA ASP A 436 -22.12 4.01 7.80
C ASP A 436 -21.46 4.38 6.45
N SER A 437 -20.57 3.54 5.95
CA SER A 437 -19.82 3.80 4.72
C SER A 437 -20.64 3.49 3.47
N LYS A 438 -20.59 4.36 2.46
CA LYS A 438 -21.24 4.19 1.16
C LYS A 438 -20.61 3.07 0.31
N ALA A 439 -19.32 2.80 0.50
CA ALA A 439 -18.52 1.97 -0.41
C ALA A 439 -17.77 0.83 0.28
N ASP A 440 -17.34 1.04 1.53
CA ASP A 440 -16.41 0.14 2.21
C ASP A 440 -17.08 -0.57 3.38
N THR A 441 -17.22 -1.89 3.25
CA THR A 441 -17.59 -2.76 4.38
C THR A 441 -16.43 -2.88 5.37
N VAL A 442 -16.72 -3.29 6.61
CA VAL A 442 -15.68 -3.56 7.62
C VAL A 442 -14.69 -4.63 7.11
N GLU A 443 -15.16 -5.56 6.28
CA GLU A 443 -14.38 -6.64 5.66
C GLU A 443 -13.39 -6.17 4.57
N THR A 444 -13.53 -4.93 4.09
CA THR A 444 -12.69 -4.37 3.02
C THR A 444 -11.89 -3.16 3.48
N ASP A 445 -12.07 -2.72 4.72
CA ASP A 445 -11.41 -1.54 5.27
C ASP A 445 -10.01 -1.87 5.82
N GLY A 446 -8.99 -1.35 5.13
CA GLY A 446 -7.59 -1.54 5.52
C GLY A 446 -7.26 -0.98 6.90
N LEU A 447 -7.96 0.06 7.35
CA LEU A 447 -7.76 0.63 8.68
C LEU A 447 -8.16 -0.36 9.77
N ILE A 448 -9.24 -1.10 9.57
CA ILE A 448 -9.72 -2.11 10.52
C ILE A 448 -8.72 -3.25 10.64
N LEU A 449 -8.21 -3.76 9.51
CA LEU A 449 -7.21 -4.81 9.54
C LEU A 449 -5.92 -4.36 10.26
N SER A 450 -5.40 -3.18 9.97
CA SER A 450 -4.19 -2.67 10.63
C SER A 450 -4.41 -2.36 12.11
N ALA A 451 -5.60 -1.86 12.49
CA ALA A 451 -5.97 -1.67 13.89
C ALA A 451 -6.03 -3.00 14.65
N ILE A 452 -6.68 -4.02 14.08
CA ILE A 452 -6.76 -5.37 14.67
C ILE A 452 -5.37 -5.97 14.80
N ARG A 453 -4.50 -5.86 13.78
CA ARG A 453 -3.11 -6.37 13.86
C ARG A 453 -2.33 -5.72 15.00
N ALA A 454 -2.43 -4.40 15.15
CA ALA A 454 -1.73 -3.68 16.21
C ALA A 454 -2.27 -4.07 17.60
N LEU A 455 -3.59 -4.16 17.75
CA LEU A 455 -4.25 -4.60 18.97
C LEU A 455 -3.87 -6.04 19.33
N ALA A 456 -3.92 -6.96 18.36
CA ALA A 456 -3.59 -8.37 18.51
C ALA A 456 -2.17 -8.56 19.05
N LEU A 457 -1.19 -7.91 18.40
CA LEU A 457 0.20 -7.94 18.85
C LEU A 457 0.36 -7.37 20.26
N TRP A 458 -0.40 -6.34 20.62
CA TRP A 458 -0.30 -5.77 21.96
C TRP A 458 -0.94 -6.66 23.04
N LEU A 459 -2.11 -7.26 22.77
CA LEU A 459 -2.81 -8.15 23.70
C LEU A 459 -2.02 -9.41 24.02
N ARG A 460 -1.31 -9.94 23.02
CA ARG A 460 -0.44 -11.11 23.18
C ARG A 460 0.77 -10.81 24.06
N GLU A 461 1.39 -9.65 23.89
CA GLU A 461 2.70 -9.34 24.49
C GLU A 461 2.62 -8.52 25.80
N ASP A 462 1.53 -7.78 26.03
CA ASP A 462 1.31 -7.00 27.25
C ASP A 462 0.43 -7.74 28.26
N ASP A 463 0.91 -7.87 29.48
CA ASP A 463 0.15 -8.44 30.61
C ASP A 463 -0.82 -7.40 31.20
N ASN A 464 -1.82 -7.01 30.41
CA ASN A 464 -2.90 -6.14 30.83
C ASN A 464 -4.25 -6.85 30.74
N ASP A 465 -4.59 -7.55 31.82
CA ASP A 465 -5.85 -8.31 31.91
C ASP A 465 -7.09 -7.45 31.73
N MET A 466 -7.06 -6.17 32.12
CA MET A 466 -8.21 -5.27 31.91
C MET A 466 -8.46 -5.06 30.43
N LEU A 467 -7.41 -4.79 29.65
CA LEU A 467 -7.51 -4.60 28.20
C LEU A 467 -7.92 -5.91 27.48
N ARG A 468 -7.45 -7.07 27.96
CA ARG A 468 -7.88 -8.39 27.46
C ARG A 468 -9.38 -8.61 27.70
N LYS A 469 -9.89 -8.24 28.87
CA LYS A 469 -11.33 -8.29 29.20
C LYS A 469 -12.17 -7.32 28.36
N GLU A 470 -11.70 -6.09 28.17
CA GLU A 470 -12.36 -5.12 27.27
C GLU A 470 -12.40 -5.65 25.83
N SER A 471 -11.32 -6.28 25.37
CA SER A 471 -11.24 -6.86 24.02
C SER A 471 -12.16 -8.08 23.83
N ALA A 472 -12.53 -8.78 24.89
CA ALA A 472 -13.53 -9.85 24.81
C ALA A 472 -14.89 -9.34 24.30
N ALA A 473 -15.23 -8.06 24.50
CA ALA A 473 -16.46 -7.46 23.97
C ALA A 473 -16.47 -7.30 22.43
N LEU A 474 -15.34 -7.57 21.76
CA LEU A 474 -15.23 -7.58 20.30
C LEU A 474 -15.26 -9.01 19.71
N MET A 475 -15.61 -10.02 20.51
CA MET A 475 -15.54 -11.41 20.07
C MET A 475 -16.46 -11.71 18.86
N ASP A 476 -17.67 -11.14 18.84
CA ASP A 476 -18.59 -11.21 17.71
C ASP A 476 -17.94 -10.67 16.42
N LEU A 477 -17.37 -9.47 16.48
CA LEU A 477 -16.64 -8.84 15.39
C LEU A 477 -15.50 -9.75 14.90
N PHE A 478 -14.68 -10.28 15.82
CA PHE A 478 -13.55 -11.12 15.44
C PHE A 478 -13.98 -12.41 14.74
N ILE A 479 -14.99 -13.09 15.26
CA ILE A 479 -15.50 -14.33 14.66
C ILE A 479 -16.17 -14.06 13.32
N ASP A 480 -16.92 -12.96 13.18
CA ASP A 480 -17.59 -12.63 11.91
C ASP A 480 -16.58 -12.21 10.82
N LEU A 481 -15.53 -11.46 11.17
CA LEU A 481 -14.42 -11.17 10.24
C LEU A 481 -13.61 -12.42 9.88
N TYR A 482 -13.47 -13.37 10.80
CA TYR A 482 -12.83 -14.66 10.53
C TYR A 482 -13.65 -15.47 9.51
N ARG A 483 -14.97 -15.58 9.74
CA ARG A 483 -15.91 -16.27 8.85
C ARG A 483 -15.97 -15.62 7.47
N SER A 484 -16.03 -14.30 7.39
CA SER A 484 -16.06 -13.59 6.11
C SER A 484 -14.79 -13.84 5.31
N SER A 485 -13.63 -13.90 5.97
CA SER A 485 -12.35 -14.24 5.35
C SER A 485 -12.33 -15.68 4.81
N ILE A 486 -12.95 -16.65 5.49
CA ILE A 486 -13.11 -18.02 4.97
C ILE A 486 -13.99 -18.02 3.71
N THR A 487 -15.17 -17.40 3.78
CA THR A 487 -16.16 -17.43 2.68
C THR A 487 -15.74 -16.62 1.45
N SER A 488 -14.84 -15.65 1.63
CA SER A 488 -14.35 -14.78 0.57
C SER A 488 -12.92 -15.10 0.13
N ALA A 489 -12.35 -16.22 0.61
CA ALA A 489 -11.05 -16.71 0.18
C ALA A 489 -10.95 -16.79 -1.35
N GLY A 490 -10.00 -16.05 -1.93
CA GLY A 490 -9.75 -16.02 -3.38
C GLY A 490 -10.58 -15.01 -4.18
N LYS A 491 -11.42 -14.19 -3.56
CA LYS A 491 -12.10 -13.07 -4.24
C LYS A 491 -11.17 -11.84 -4.34
N ALA A 492 -11.22 -11.14 -5.47
CA ALA A 492 -10.49 -9.88 -5.64
C ALA A 492 -11.00 -8.82 -4.65
N ASN A 493 -10.08 -8.03 -4.08
CA ASN A 493 -10.32 -6.93 -3.12
C ASN A 493 -10.81 -7.30 -1.71
N HIS A 494 -10.80 -8.58 -1.31
CA HIS A 494 -11.04 -8.94 0.10
C HIS A 494 -9.73 -8.96 0.91
N LEU A 495 -9.82 -8.47 2.14
CA LEU A 495 -8.76 -8.53 3.13
C LEU A 495 -8.86 -9.83 3.94
N ASP A 496 -7.73 -10.44 4.24
CA ASP A 496 -7.69 -11.65 5.07
C ASP A 496 -7.41 -11.28 6.53
N PHE A 497 -8.42 -11.48 7.39
CA PHE A 497 -8.35 -11.18 8.81
C PHE A 497 -7.88 -12.37 9.65
N ARG A 498 -7.84 -13.59 9.10
CA ARG A 498 -7.71 -14.82 9.89
C ARG A 498 -6.50 -14.81 10.81
N GLN A 499 -5.32 -14.52 10.26
CA GLN A 499 -4.08 -14.46 11.05
C GLN A 499 -4.12 -13.38 12.14
N ALA A 500 -4.64 -12.19 11.81
CA ALA A 500 -4.70 -11.09 12.78
C ALA A 500 -5.67 -11.41 13.93
N VAL A 501 -6.79 -12.06 13.61
CA VAL A 501 -7.78 -12.53 14.59
C VAL A 501 -7.19 -13.63 15.47
N LEU A 502 -6.51 -14.64 14.92
CA LEU A 502 -5.91 -15.72 15.73
C LEU A 502 -4.92 -15.19 16.76
N VAL A 503 -4.07 -14.24 16.37
CA VAL A 503 -3.13 -13.59 17.30
C VAL A 503 -3.87 -12.77 18.37
N ALA A 504 -5.00 -12.13 18.02
CA ALA A 504 -5.82 -11.43 19.01
C ALA A 504 -6.45 -12.41 20.00
N LEU A 505 -7.01 -13.52 19.49
CA LEU A 505 -7.64 -14.55 20.30
C LEU A 505 -6.66 -15.16 21.30
N GLU A 506 -5.42 -15.43 20.89
CA GLU A 506 -4.35 -15.90 21.80
C GLU A 506 -4.21 -15.01 23.04
N GLY A 507 -4.22 -13.68 22.86
CA GLY A 507 -4.19 -12.72 23.97
C GLY A 507 -5.50 -12.63 24.75
N ILE A 508 -6.65 -12.72 24.09
CA ILE A 508 -7.97 -12.58 24.73
C ILE A 508 -8.31 -13.82 25.57
N THR A 509 -8.04 -15.02 25.08
CA THR A 509 -8.37 -16.29 25.76
C THR A 509 -7.46 -16.60 26.95
N ALA A 510 -6.44 -15.78 27.18
CA ALA A 510 -5.62 -15.85 28.40
C ALA A 510 -6.45 -15.57 29.66
N VAL A 511 -7.50 -14.73 29.57
CA VAL A 511 -8.44 -14.45 30.67
C VAL A 511 -9.72 -15.29 30.55
N GLU A 512 -10.38 -15.57 31.67
CA GLU A 512 -11.60 -16.40 31.73
C GLU A 512 -12.74 -15.80 30.90
N GLU A 513 -12.98 -14.49 31.04
CA GLU A 513 -14.06 -13.80 30.30
C GLU A 513 -13.87 -13.88 28.78
N GLY A 514 -12.61 -13.92 28.32
CA GLY A 514 -12.29 -14.08 26.91
C GLY A 514 -12.57 -15.48 26.38
N ARG A 515 -12.32 -16.51 27.20
CA ARG A 515 -12.67 -17.91 26.87
C ARG A 515 -14.18 -18.09 26.81
N ASP A 516 -14.89 -17.59 27.81
CA ASP A 516 -16.35 -17.66 27.87
C ASP A 516 -16.97 -16.98 26.65
N SER A 517 -16.53 -15.76 26.34
CA SER A 517 -17.02 -15.01 25.18
C SER A 517 -16.75 -15.74 23.86
N LEU A 518 -15.57 -16.35 23.68
CA LEU A 518 -15.27 -17.13 22.47
C LEU A 518 -16.24 -18.31 22.32
N LEU A 519 -16.55 -19.00 23.42
CA LEU A 519 -17.45 -20.14 23.42
C LEU A 519 -18.91 -19.71 23.19
N GLU A 520 -19.33 -18.56 23.72
CA GLU A 520 -20.66 -17.98 23.50
C GLU A 520 -20.91 -17.59 22.03
N HIS A 521 -19.87 -17.15 21.31
CA HIS A 521 -19.96 -16.72 19.91
C HIS A 521 -19.61 -17.82 18.89
N ASP A 522 -19.76 -19.11 19.26
CA ASP A 522 -19.45 -20.28 18.43
C ASP A 522 -17.99 -20.33 17.91
N GLY A 523 -17.07 -19.63 18.58
CA GLY A 523 -15.67 -19.52 18.15
C GLY A 523 -14.98 -20.89 18.07
N TRP A 524 -15.24 -21.78 19.03
CA TRP A 524 -14.74 -23.16 18.98
C TRP A 524 -15.11 -23.87 17.68
N LYS A 525 -16.38 -23.79 17.29
CA LYS A 525 -16.89 -24.47 16.09
C LYS A 525 -16.26 -23.89 14.83
N VAL A 526 -16.20 -22.57 14.72
CA VAL A 526 -15.60 -21.88 13.56
C VAL A 526 -14.14 -22.26 13.39
N LEU A 527 -13.37 -22.25 14.48
CA LEU A 527 -11.95 -22.56 14.46
C LEU A 527 -11.69 -24.06 14.21
N SER A 528 -12.48 -24.95 14.81
CA SER A 528 -12.34 -26.40 14.59
C SER A 528 -12.74 -26.81 13.17
N ASP A 529 -13.77 -26.20 12.58
CA ASP A 529 -14.15 -26.41 11.18
C ASP A 529 -13.04 -25.95 10.21
N ASP A 530 -12.42 -24.79 10.44
CA ASP A 530 -11.28 -24.33 9.64
C ASP A 530 -10.03 -25.20 9.85
N LEU A 531 -9.76 -25.62 11.09
CA LEU A 531 -8.67 -26.55 11.41
C LEU A 531 -8.80 -27.87 10.62
N LEU A 532 -10.01 -28.43 10.57
CA LEU A 532 -10.30 -29.65 9.80
C LEU A 532 -10.18 -29.43 8.30
N SER A 533 -10.59 -28.26 7.80
CA SER A 533 -10.38 -27.86 6.39
C SER A 533 -8.89 -27.78 6.04
N VAL A 534 -8.07 -27.18 6.91
CA VAL A 534 -6.61 -27.14 6.76
C VAL A 534 -6.04 -28.55 6.80
N LEU A 535 -6.43 -29.39 7.75
CA LEU A 535 -5.97 -30.77 7.86
C LEU A 535 -6.30 -31.59 6.59
N ALA A 536 -7.52 -31.48 6.06
CA ALA A 536 -7.91 -32.14 4.83
C ALA A 536 -7.09 -31.64 3.61
N SER A 537 -6.81 -30.34 3.53
CA SER A 537 -6.05 -29.75 2.43
C SER A 537 -4.56 -30.12 2.46
N THR A 538 -3.95 -30.24 3.64
CA THR A 538 -2.54 -30.63 3.82
C THR A 538 -2.27 -32.09 3.43
N SER A 539 -3.30 -32.95 3.42
CA SER A 539 -3.20 -34.31 2.87
C SER A 539 -3.03 -34.35 1.34
N THR A 540 -3.36 -33.28 0.64
CA THR A 540 -3.34 -33.22 -0.84
C THR A 540 -2.37 -32.19 -1.41
N SER A 541 -1.99 -31.19 -0.63
CA SER A 541 -1.15 -30.07 -1.06
C SER A 541 -0.12 -29.67 0.01
N ASN A 542 1.11 -29.38 -0.41
CA ASN A 542 2.17 -28.89 0.48
C ASN A 542 2.06 -27.36 0.63
N ASN A 543 1.05 -26.89 1.37
CA ASN A 543 0.84 -25.46 1.61
C ASN A 543 1.30 -25.04 3.02
N GLU A 544 2.55 -24.57 3.14
CA GLU A 544 3.19 -24.19 4.41
C GLU A 544 2.45 -23.05 5.13
N THR A 545 1.87 -22.09 4.41
CA THR A 545 1.16 -20.96 5.02
C THR A 545 -0.15 -21.39 5.69
N GLU A 546 -0.87 -22.33 5.07
CA GLU A 546 -2.09 -22.91 5.66
C GLU A 546 -1.74 -23.78 6.87
N ALA A 547 -0.64 -24.55 6.82
CA ALA A 547 -0.15 -25.31 7.96
C ALA A 547 0.22 -24.40 9.14
N GLY A 548 0.91 -23.29 8.89
CA GLY A 548 1.20 -22.27 9.89
C GLY A 548 -0.07 -21.68 10.52
N ARG A 549 -1.10 -21.38 9.73
CA ARG A 549 -2.42 -20.96 10.26
C ARG A 549 -3.02 -22.04 11.15
N GLY A 550 -2.95 -23.30 10.73
CA GLY A 550 -3.43 -24.43 11.52
C GLY A 550 -2.78 -24.52 12.90
N VAL A 551 -1.46 -24.29 12.99
CA VAL A 551 -0.74 -24.21 14.27
C VAL A 551 -1.25 -23.03 15.12
N GLU A 552 -1.48 -21.86 14.52
CA GLU A 552 -2.04 -20.70 15.23
C GLU A 552 -3.44 -20.99 15.79
N ILE A 553 -4.31 -21.72 15.06
CA ILE A 553 -5.61 -22.17 15.58
C ILE A 553 -5.44 -23.04 16.82
N ILE A 554 -4.52 -24.00 16.78
CA ILE A 554 -4.28 -24.91 17.91
C ILE A 554 -3.76 -24.17 19.13
N ARG A 555 -2.91 -23.15 18.94
CA ARG A 555 -2.43 -22.29 20.04
C ARG A 555 -3.56 -21.57 20.77
N VAL A 556 -4.68 -21.30 20.10
CA VAL A 556 -5.88 -20.73 20.74
C VAL A 556 -6.71 -21.83 21.41
N LEU A 557 -6.94 -22.96 20.74
CA LEU A 557 -7.86 -24.01 21.23
C LEU A 557 -7.29 -24.85 22.38
N LEU A 558 -6.00 -25.18 22.36
CA LEU A 558 -5.40 -26.09 23.36
C LEU A 558 -5.48 -25.52 24.79
N PRO A 559 -5.10 -24.25 25.06
CA PRO A 559 -5.24 -23.67 26.40
C PRO A 559 -6.68 -23.62 26.92
N ILE A 560 -7.66 -23.52 26.02
CA ILE A 560 -9.08 -23.56 26.41
C ILE A 560 -9.45 -24.96 26.92
N VAL A 561 -8.98 -26.01 26.24
CA VAL A 561 -9.21 -27.39 26.68
C VAL A 561 -8.56 -27.66 28.03
N GLU A 562 -7.33 -27.18 28.24
CA GLU A 562 -6.57 -27.37 29.49
C GLU A 562 -7.17 -26.59 30.67
N SER A 563 -7.87 -25.48 30.41
CA SER A 563 -8.47 -24.63 31.45
C SER A 563 -9.93 -24.96 31.77
N GLU A 564 -10.58 -25.86 31.01
CA GLU A 564 -11.97 -26.23 31.23
C GLU A 564 -12.13 -27.11 32.49
N ILE A 565 -12.97 -26.67 33.42
CA ILE A 565 -13.22 -27.36 34.70
C ILE A 565 -14.73 -27.62 34.83
N PRO A 566 -15.20 -28.84 35.19
CA PRO A 566 -14.42 -30.01 35.59
C PRO A 566 -14.02 -30.94 34.43
N TYR A 567 -14.66 -30.85 33.27
CA TYR A 567 -14.40 -31.73 32.12
C TYR A 567 -14.62 -30.98 30.80
N ALA A 568 -13.89 -31.40 29.76
CA ALA A 568 -14.08 -30.94 28.39
C ALA A 568 -15.53 -31.16 27.91
N LYS A 569 -16.04 -30.22 27.08
CA LYS A 569 -17.40 -30.27 26.54
C LYS A 569 -17.55 -31.45 25.58
N GLU A 570 -18.67 -32.18 25.67
CA GLU A 570 -18.92 -33.35 24.80
C GLU A 570 -18.94 -33.01 23.30
N GLU A 571 -19.34 -31.80 22.94
CA GLU A 571 -19.38 -31.30 21.56
C GLU A 571 -17.99 -31.28 20.90
N TRP A 572 -16.92 -31.24 21.69
CA TRP A 572 -15.54 -31.25 21.18
C TRP A 572 -15.10 -32.66 20.74
N THR A 573 -15.86 -33.69 21.09
CA THR A 573 -15.54 -35.09 20.73
C THR A 573 -15.74 -35.41 19.25
N ASP A 574 -16.46 -34.56 18.51
CA ASP A 574 -16.60 -34.67 17.05
C ASP A 574 -15.26 -34.38 16.34
N LEU A 575 -14.48 -33.44 16.86
CA LEU A 575 -13.12 -33.16 16.39
C LEU A 575 -12.22 -34.40 16.58
N VAL A 576 -12.29 -35.03 17.75
CA VAL A 576 -11.54 -36.26 18.08
C VAL A 576 -11.87 -37.37 17.10
N THR A 577 -13.16 -37.57 16.82
CA THR A 577 -13.63 -38.62 15.91
C THR A 577 -13.19 -38.36 14.47
N THR A 578 -13.23 -37.09 14.04
CA THR A 578 -12.83 -36.70 12.68
C THR A 578 -11.32 -36.84 12.45
N VAL A 579 -10.51 -36.42 13.42
CA VAL A 579 -9.04 -36.58 13.35
C VAL A 579 -8.63 -38.05 13.47
N ALA A 580 -9.34 -38.88 14.24
CA ALA A 580 -9.06 -40.32 14.29
C ALA A 580 -9.31 -41.03 12.95
N ALA A 581 -10.21 -40.49 12.13
CA ALA A 581 -10.49 -40.97 10.78
C ALA A 581 -9.53 -40.40 9.72
N TRP A 582 -8.60 -39.52 10.10
CA TRP A 582 -7.61 -38.96 9.19
C TRP A 582 -6.46 -39.96 8.95
N ASP A 583 -6.18 -40.20 7.68
CA ASP A 583 -5.07 -41.04 7.24
C ASP A 583 -3.79 -40.20 7.07
N VAL A 584 -2.69 -40.67 7.66
CA VAL A 584 -1.38 -40.04 7.55
C VAL A 584 -0.88 -40.12 6.10
N PRO A 585 -0.64 -39.00 5.40
CA PRO A 585 -0.21 -39.03 4.00
C PRO A 585 1.15 -39.74 3.85
N ASP A 586 1.30 -40.58 2.83
CA ASP A 586 2.58 -41.29 2.61
C ASP A 586 3.67 -40.41 1.95
N SER A 587 3.29 -39.31 1.27
CA SER A 587 4.20 -38.41 0.53
C SER A 587 5.10 -37.56 1.42
N GLN A 588 6.33 -37.25 0.99
CA GLN A 588 7.21 -36.34 1.74
C GLN A 588 6.60 -34.93 1.82
N GLN A 589 6.54 -34.37 3.05
CA GLN A 589 5.92 -33.08 3.36
C GLN A 589 6.98 -32.13 3.96
N ALA A 590 6.70 -30.83 3.91
CA ALA A 590 7.54 -29.82 4.57
C ALA A 590 7.44 -29.93 6.10
N ASN A 591 8.42 -29.38 6.81
CA ASN A 591 8.50 -29.53 8.28
C ASN A 591 7.32 -28.85 8.99
N GLU A 592 6.89 -27.70 8.48
CA GLU A 592 5.76 -26.90 8.98
C GLU A 592 4.44 -27.69 8.92
N LEU A 593 4.29 -28.57 7.91
CA LEU A 593 3.12 -29.46 7.83
C LEU A 593 3.17 -30.56 8.88
N VAL A 594 4.36 -31.09 9.15
CA VAL A 594 4.54 -32.13 10.18
C VAL A 594 4.33 -31.54 11.57
N GLU A 595 4.86 -30.34 11.85
CA GLU A 595 4.60 -29.59 13.08
C GLU A 595 3.09 -29.40 13.29
N PHE A 596 2.39 -28.95 12.25
CA PHE A 596 0.94 -28.81 12.29
C PHE A 596 0.22 -30.12 12.64
N GLN A 597 0.57 -31.23 11.98
CA GLN A 597 -0.05 -32.53 12.23
C GLN A 597 0.21 -33.03 13.66
N VAL A 598 1.43 -32.82 14.19
CA VAL A 598 1.77 -33.14 15.59
C VAL A 598 0.94 -32.28 16.55
N ALA A 599 0.83 -30.98 16.29
CA ALA A 599 0.02 -30.07 17.09
C ALA A 599 -1.48 -30.45 17.09
N VAL A 600 -2.02 -30.91 15.96
CA VAL A 600 -3.39 -31.45 15.90
C VAL A 600 -3.52 -32.63 16.87
N MET A 601 -2.56 -33.57 16.84
CA MET A 601 -2.58 -34.73 17.73
C MET A 601 -2.50 -34.33 19.21
N GLN A 602 -1.74 -33.29 19.56
CA GLN A 602 -1.68 -32.73 20.92
C GLN A 602 -3.04 -32.20 21.36
N LEU A 603 -3.72 -31.39 20.53
CA LEU A 603 -5.05 -30.87 20.83
C LEU A 603 -6.04 -32.01 21.10
N VAL A 604 -6.04 -33.03 20.25
CA VAL A 604 -7.00 -34.14 20.36
C VAL A 604 -6.71 -35.00 21.60
N ALA A 605 -5.43 -35.25 21.91
CA ALA A 605 -5.03 -35.94 23.12
C ALA A 605 -5.44 -35.16 24.39
N GLY A 606 -5.25 -33.84 24.39
CA GLY A 606 -5.70 -32.95 25.47
C GLY A 606 -7.21 -33.01 25.71
N ILE A 607 -8.03 -33.04 24.64
CA ILE A 607 -9.50 -33.20 24.76
C ILE A 607 -9.84 -34.54 25.41
N VAL A 608 -9.20 -35.63 24.99
CA VAL A 608 -9.44 -36.97 25.57
C VAL A 608 -9.02 -37.00 27.04
N GLU A 609 -7.89 -36.39 27.38
CA GLU A 609 -7.37 -36.32 28.74
C GLU A 609 -8.27 -35.52 29.70
N HIS A 610 -8.94 -34.48 29.21
CA HIS A 610 -9.84 -33.64 30.01
C HIS A 610 -11.31 -34.10 29.92
N SER A 611 -11.63 -35.10 29.11
CA SER A 611 -12.98 -35.65 28.98
C SER A 611 -13.41 -36.49 30.20
N HIS A 612 -14.70 -36.56 30.52
CA HIS A 612 -15.22 -37.44 31.56
C HIS A 612 -14.98 -38.94 31.24
N THR A 613 -14.85 -39.80 32.26
CA THR A 613 -14.54 -41.23 32.09
C THR A 613 -15.56 -41.97 31.22
N SER A 614 -16.84 -41.60 31.25
CA SER A 614 -17.88 -42.19 30.37
C SER A 614 -17.62 -41.92 28.90
N VAL A 615 -17.18 -40.70 28.57
CA VAL A 615 -16.84 -40.26 27.21
C VAL A 615 -15.58 -40.98 26.72
N ARG A 616 -14.56 -41.12 27.58
CA ARG A 616 -13.35 -41.89 27.25
C ARG A 616 -13.66 -43.36 26.95
N ARG A 617 -14.60 -43.98 27.68
CA ARG A 617 -15.07 -45.34 27.38
C ARG A 617 -15.78 -45.42 26.03
N ARG A 618 -16.58 -44.41 25.66
CA ARG A 618 -17.25 -44.31 24.35
C ARG A 618 -16.23 -44.18 23.21
N LEU A 619 -15.17 -43.40 23.43
CA LEU A 619 -14.10 -43.13 22.45
C LEU A 619 -13.00 -44.20 22.42
N LYS A 620 -13.16 -45.35 23.09
CA LYS A 620 -12.09 -46.37 23.21
C LYS A 620 -11.49 -46.79 21.86
N ASN A 621 -12.33 -47.01 20.85
CA ASN A 621 -11.86 -47.39 19.51
C ASN A 621 -11.16 -46.20 18.83
N THR A 622 -11.75 -45.01 18.92
CA THR A 622 -11.20 -43.75 18.43
C THR A 622 -9.82 -43.44 19.03
N ILE A 623 -9.61 -43.68 20.33
CA ILE A 623 -8.31 -43.54 21.00
C ILE A 623 -7.29 -44.54 20.43
N GLY A 624 -7.72 -45.77 20.12
CA GLY A 624 -6.88 -46.76 19.45
C GLY A 624 -6.46 -46.34 18.04
N ASP A 625 -7.38 -45.75 17.28
CA ASP A 625 -7.10 -45.20 15.95
C ASP A 625 -6.16 -43.99 15.99
N LEU A 626 -6.38 -43.06 16.93
CA LEU A 626 -5.48 -41.93 17.15
C LEU A 626 -4.06 -42.38 17.50
N LYS A 627 -3.94 -43.38 18.38
CA LYS A 627 -2.64 -43.95 18.74
C LYS A 627 -1.93 -44.52 17.51
N ARG A 628 -2.64 -45.26 16.66
CA ARG A 628 -2.09 -45.80 15.41
C ARG A 628 -1.62 -44.67 14.48
N SER A 629 -2.44 -43.63 14.28
CA SER A 629 -2.05 -42.48 13.45
C SER A 629 -0.85 -41.72 14.02
N ALA A 630 -0.74 -41.58 15.34
CA ALA A 630 0.43 -40.97 15.99
C ALA A 630 1.70 -41.83 15.85
N GLU A 631 1.60 -43.16 15.97
CA GLU A 631 2.72 -44.09 15.71
C GLU A 631 3.18 -44.01 14.25
N GLU A 632 2.25 -43.98 13.30
CA GLU A 632 2.55 -43.81 11.87
C GLU A 632 3.21 -42.46 11.58
N LEU A 633 2.75 -41.38 12.20
CA LEU A 633 3.34 -40.05 12.05
C LEU A 633 4.79 -40.02 12.58
N LYS A 634 5.04 -40.66 13.72
CA LYS A 634 6.38 -40.78 14.32
C LYS A 634 7.34 -41.52 13.40
N GLU A 635 6.95 -42.70 12.94
CA GLU A 635 7.80 -43.58 12.12
C GLU A 635 8.02 -43.01 10.70
N LYS A 636 6.96 -42.52 10.06
CA LYS A 636 7.02 -42.12 8.64
C LYS A 636 7.55 -40.72 8.42
N LYS A 637 7.35 -39.78 9.36
CA LYS A 637 7.65 -38.34 9.19
C LYS A 637 8.69 -37.83 10.18
N VAL A 638 8.36 -37.82 11.47
CA VAL A 638 9.19 -37.14 12.49
C VAL A 638 10.58 -37.75 12.59
N GLY A 639 10.68 -39.09 12.57
CA GLY A 639 11.96 -39.80 12.54
C GLY A 639 12.83 -39.53 11.31
N LYS A 640 12.26 -38.99 10.21
CA LYS A 640 13.01 -38.57 9.01
C LYS A 640 13.39 -37.10 9.04
N VAL A 641 12.62 -36.25 9.72
CA VAL A 641 12.92 -34.83 9.92
C VAL A 641 14.07 -34.66 10.92
N GLY A 642 14.14 -35.52 11.93
CA GLY A 642 15.20 -35.48 12.95
C GLY A 642 15.10 -34.29 13.89
N ASP A 643 13.87 -33.79 14.11
CA ASP A 643 13.58 -32.75 15.09
C ASP A 643 13.27 -33.39 16.45
N ASP A 644 14.17 -33.20 17.41
CA ASP A 644 14.05 -33.76 18.76
C ASP A 644 12.81 -33.21 19.49
N GLY A 645 12.42 -31.95 19.26
CA GLY A 645 11.27 -31.32 19.92
C GLY A 645 9.92 -31.87 19.42
N LEU A 646 9.81 -32.11 18.12
CA LEU A 646 8.63 -32.78 17.55
C LEU A 646 8.54 -34.25 17.99
N THR A 647 9.69 -34.90 18.20
CA THR A 647 9.75 -36.28 18.69
C THR A 647 9.24 -36.36 20.13
N GLU A 648 9.71 -35.48 21.02
CA GLU A 648 9.26 -35.37 22.40
C GLU A 648 7.77 -35.06 22.50
N SER A 649 7.30 -34.08 21.73
CA SER A 649 5.88 -33.68 21.66
C SER A 649 4.96 -34.86 21.28
N LEU A 650 5.39 -35.69 20.34
CA LEU A 650 4.61 -36.85 19.89
C LEU A 650 4.72 -38.05 20.86
N GLU A 651 5.83 -38.16 21.59
CA GLU A 651 5.97 -39.13 22.69
C GLU A 651 5.00 -38.82 23.82
N GLU A 652 4.88 -37.56 24.22
CA GLU A 652 3.90 -37.12 25.21
C GLU A 652 2.47 -37.48 24.79
N VAL A 653 2.10 -37.22 23.53
CA VAL A 653 0.81 -37.64 22.98
C VAL A 653 0.61 -39.15 23.10
N LEU A 654 1.60 -39.95 22.71
CA LEU A 654 1.52 -41.41 22.77
C LEU A 654 1.42 -41.93 24.21
N ASP A 655 2.10 -41.30 25.16
CA ASP A 655 2.05 -41.63 26.58
C ASP A 655 0.68 -41.30 27.17
N THR A 656 0.15 -40.11 26.89
CA THR A 656 -1.20 -39.69 27.30
C THR A 656 -2.26 -40.65 26.76
N LEU A 657 -2.23 -40.96 25.46
CA LEU A 657 -3.18 -41.92 24.85
C LEU A 657 -3.00 -43.35 25.39
N SER A 658 -1.78 -43.75 25.74
CA SER A 658 -1.48 -45.08 26.31
C SER A 658 -1.92 -45.20 27.77
N GLY A 659 -1.90 -44.10 28.52
CA GLY A 659 -2.36 -44.02 29.91
C GLY A 659 -3.85 -44.33 30.08
N PHE A 660 -4.66 -44.23 29.02
CA PHE A 660 -6.08 -44.60 29.04
C PHE A 660 -6.33 -46.09 28.84
N LYS A 661 -5.28 -46.94 28.79
CA LYS A 661 -5.45 -48.36 29.08
C LYS A 661 -5.79 -48.53 30.56
N MET A 662 -7.07 -48.59 30.89
CA MET A 662 -7.50 -49.06 32.20
C MET A 662 -8.32 -50.34 32.11
N ASP A 663 -7.76 -51.35 32.76
CA ASP A 663 -8.33 -52.52 33.42
C ASP A 663 -9.64 -53.07 32.84
N ALA A 664 -9.50 -54.25 32.23
CA ALA A 664 -10.60 -55.18 32.08
C ALA A 664 -11.11 -55.57 33.48
N SER A 665 -12.20 -54.95 33.92
CA SER A 665 -13.11 -55.54 34.91
C SER A 665 -14.05 -56.52 34.23
#